data_AF-A0A1U7DS22-F1
#
_entry.id   AF-A0A1U7DS22-F1
#
_cell.length_a   1.000
_cell.length_b   1.000
_cell.length_c   1.000
_cell.angle_alpha   90.00
_cell.angle_beta   90.00
_cell.angle_gamma   90.00
#
_symmetry.space_group_name_H-M   'P 1'
#
loop_
_entity.id
_entity.type
_entity.pdbx_description
1 polymer ?
#
loop_
_entity_poly.entity_id
_entity_poly.type
_entity_poly.pdbx_seq_one_letter_code
_entity_poly.pdbx_strand_id
1 'polypeptide(L)'
;MYKANKRLYISNSIRFDYSNTCNLKYTIQNLITPDIKENFNKTLNNIQGDKYGTKGIHIKELTKVALAYFFSEVFPENYHIKDSYYTLEAVKGFLDANNLSPYTAIHEVCGAWFPLHDASLFNECWLIIQTAWFFNSEHFGHHQYIDYLNYYKETGEKLPIDLYRYDKAYLEKKYNDKSKVNGFKLVEQWHYYILYLVVCELELPKTHFKSTYKGYRDYNPLTKCPRQLRPLTPFKVVECDIKSAFPTFLDYLFNCNLKDEVYNNLMRWHGIKRSDAKILFNKKLNSGKYLSKIEIIDFLISCGYSKRVANQITKLTHDSNTIFLYHMTEFEEAAINDFVRENNMVGAGRLHDAVLFIDKGIKPFNLKIDNDISFGYKELNRPVIKPFFAYSSKHLPYARVSALPTNQSEFTKPLIKRYVLNKPNAIGEANGFKFYKSKYDYITADFDCNKAYTYNMFIERLKTTISTLKYLNNRSITKQELTRILNHIRRNSNICFSVRHTGRFLVKYLNAPVQDIEIKSCDFALTELKPFKTKIEFLNAYNEAKKQINQNRNLYKLAELLHTSYTNKRLSWLVCEFIGKHETTNKLERLLLGRLNYLITGYSRKPRQKNKLSCTLFNRVLYKEGASKLSKKECKQLKDRVVRVKFWTHLLSVRFELEIVPEIKPNKQIGKQELNWLKKQVGEKEIKRLHLVNKDEVKPYTPNVNDFCTDMSNSIFNQIDDEEAYYKGEQFWYEYKRFHEKQKTA
;
A
#
# COMPACT_ATOMS: atom_id res chain seq x y z
N MET A 1 -26.57 -21.51 -13.32
CA MET A 1 -25.47 -20.82 -12.62
C MET A 1 -26.04 -19.56 -11.97
N TYR A 2 -26.40 -19.61 -10.69
CA TYR A 2 -27.04 -18.48 -9.99
C TYR A 2 -26.04 -17.32 -9.86
N LYS A 3 -26.10 -16.33 -10.75
CA LYS A 3 -25.56 -14.99 -10.47
C LYS A 3 -26.55 -14.30 -9.55
N ALA A 4 -26.50 -14.63 -8.26
CA ALA A 4 -27.15 -13.81 -7.25
C ALA A 4 -26.61 -12.38 -7.43
N ASN A 5 -27.50 -11.43 -7.75
CA ASN A 5 -27.15 -10.01 -7.71
C ASN A 5 -26.57 -9.74 -6.32
N LYS A 6 -25.33 -9.26 -6.23
CA LYS A 6 -24.68 -8.94 -4.94
C LYS A 6 -25.44 -7.80 -4.27
N ARG A 7 -26.48 -8.13 -3.52
CA ARG A 7 -27.28 -7.15 -2.77
C ARG A 7 -26.47 -6.75 -1.55
N LEU A 8 -26.12 -5.47 -1.45
CA LEU A 8 -25.49 -4.91 -0.26
C LEU A 8 -26.58 -4.67 0.79
N TYR A 9 -26.41 -5.23 1.99
CA TYR A 9 -27.36 -5.09 3.10
C TYR A 9 -26.96 -3.97 4.06
N ILE A 10 -26.56 -2.82 3.51
CA ILE A 10 -26.10 -1.66 4.28
C ILE A 10 -27.29 -0.73 4.50
N SER A 11 -27.65 -0.46 5.76
CA SER A 11 -28.71 0.49 6.08
C SER A 11 -28.26 1.93 5.79
N ASN A 12 -29.20 2.82 5.47
CA ASN A 12 -28.90 4.25 5.31
C ASN A 12 -28.29 4.87 6.56
N SER A 13 -28.59 4.32 7.74
CA SER A 13 -28.06 4.77 9.02
C SER A 13 -26.57 4.57 9.20
N ILE A 14 -25.94 3.61 8.49
CA ILE A 14 -24.50 3.33 8.58
C ILE A 14 -23.74 3.67 7.29
N ARG A 15 -24.47 4.03 6.23
CA ARG A 15 -23.91 4.32 4.92
C ARG A 15 -23.20 5.67 4.92
N PHE A 16 -22.06 5.73 4.22
CA PHE A 16 -21.36 6.98 3.96
C PHE A 16 -22.06 7.75 2.84
N ASP A 17 -22.07 9.08 2.96
CA ASP A 17 -22.56 10.04 1.97
C ASP A 17 -21.52 10.34 0.87
N TYR A 18 -20.35 9.69 0.93
CA TYR A 18 -19.26 9.78 -0.04
C TYR A 18 -18.61 8.42 -0.26
N SER A 19 -18.04 8.20 -1.46
CA SER A 19 -17.25 7.00 -1.78
C SER A 19 -15.79 7.16 -1.33
N ASN A 20 -15.01 6.06 -1.36
CA ASN A 20 -13.59 6.10 -1.03
C ASN A 20 -12.77 7.04 -1.95
N THR A 21 -13.26 7.27 -3.18
CA THR A 21 -12.60 8.08 -4.20
C THR A 21 -13.17 9.49 -4.32
N CYS A 22 -14.24 9.82 -3.59
CA CYS A 22 -14.79 11.17 -3.55
C CYS A 22 -13.75 12.15 -3.01
N ASN A 23 -13.60 13.28 -3.71
CA ASN A 23 -12.75 14.38 -3.25
C ASN A 23 -13.49 15.17 -2.15
N LEU A 24 -12.88 15.22 -0.97
CA LEU A 24 -13.40 15.84 0.25
C LEU A 24 -12.63 17.12 0.62
N LYS A 25 -11.88 17.71 -0.32
CA LYS A 25 -10.97 18.85 -0.07
C LYS A 25 -11.62 19.96 0.74
N TYR A 26 -12.74 20.53 0.25
CA TYR A 26 -13.40 21.65 0.93
C TYR A 26 -13.86 21.27 2.34
N THR A 27 -14.47 20.09 2.49
CA THR A 27 -14.91 19.57 3.78
C THR A 27 -13.74 19.44 4.76
N ILE A 28 -12.62 18.86 4.31
CA ILE A 28 -11.43 18.65 5.14
C ILE A 28 -10.79 19.98 5.50
N GLN A 29 -10.57 20.86 4.52
CA GLN A 29 -9.92 22.15 4.75
C GLN A 29 -10.72 23.05 5.70
N ASN A 30 -12.05 23.02 5.61
CA ASN A 30 -12.92 23.77 6.53
C ASN A 30 -12.92 23.23 7.97
N LEU A 31 -12.49 21.97 8.17
CA LEU A 31 -12.39 21.35 9.49
C LEU A 31 -11.01 21.55 10.13
N ILE A 32 -9.98 21.93 9.37
CA ILE A 32 -8.65 22.17 9.91
C ILE A 32 -8.68 23.48 10.70
N THR A 33 -8.49 23.36 12.02
CA THR A 33 -8.41 24.46 12.98
C THR A 33 -7.20 24.25 13.89
N PRO A 34 -6.72 25.29 14.62
CA PRO A 34 -5.65 25.12 15.60
C PRO A 34 -5.95 24.04 16.65
N ASP A 35 -7.22 23.82 16.98
CA ASP A 35 -7.67 22.85 17.97
C ASP A 35 -8.06 21.49 17.36
N ILE A 36 -7.64 21.18 16.13
CA ILE A 36 -8.05 19.95 15.42
C ILE A 36 -7.73 18.68 16.21
N LYS A 37 -6.62 18.66 16.94
CA LYS A 37 -6.26 17.56 17.83
C LYS A 37 -7.28 17.35 18.95
N GLU A 38 -7.67 18.42 19.64
CA GLU A 38 -8.67 18.37 20.71
C GLU A 38 -10.04 17.99 20.14
N ASN A 39 -10.42 18.57 19.00
CA ASN A 39 -11.66 18.25 18.31
C ASN A 39 -11.71 16.76 17.90
N PHE A 40 -10.61 16.23 17.35
CA PHE A 40 -10.51 14.82 17.02
C PHE A 40 -10.66 13.94 18.26
N ASN A 41 -9.95 14.26 19.35
CA ASN A 41 -10.06 13.53 20.61
C ASN A 41 -11.48 13.58 21.20
N LYS A 42 -12.12 14.75 21.21
CA LYS A 42 -13.52 14.92 21.65
C LYS A 42 -14.48 14.09 20.82
N THR A 43 -14.25 14.04 19.51
CA THR A 43 -15.07 13.25 18.57
C THR A 43 -14.88 11.75 18.80
N LEU A 44 -13.64 11.29 19.03
CA LEU A 44 -13.31 9.90 19.37
C LEU A 44 -14.00 9.46 20.67
N ASN A 45 -14.00 10.30 21.70
CA ASN A 45 -14.65 10.00 22.97
C ASN A 45 -16.18 9.94 22.91
N ASN A 46 -16.78 10.29 21.76
CA ASN A 46 -18.22 10.36 21.57
C ASN A 46 -18.70 9.50 20.39
N ILE A 47 -17.99 8.42 20.02
CA ILE A 47 -18.38 7.53 18.90
C ILE A 47 -19.78 6.96 19.10
N GLN A 48 -20.64 7.08 18.08
CA GLN A 48 -21.97 6.48 18.06
C GLN A 48 -21.90 4.95 18.03
N GLY A 49 -22.67 4.29 18.90
CA GLY A 49 -22.83 2.84 18.96
C GLY A 49 -24.27 2.36 18.76
N ASP A 50 -24.57 1.12 19.16
CA ASP A 50 -25.87 0.46 18.95
C ASP A 50 -26.93 0.77 20.01
N LYS A 51 -26.67 1.72 20.92
CA LYS A 51 -27.63 2.11 21.96
C LYS A 51 -28.67 3.09 21.41
N TYR A 52 -29.94 2.70 21.49
CA TYR A 52 -31.05 3.55 21.03
C TYR A 52 -31.15 4.83 21.87
N GLY A 53 -31.43 5.96 21.21
CA GLY A 53 -31.64 7.26 21.85
C GLY A 53 -30.37 8.05 22.21
N THR A 54 -29.18 7.46 22.10
CA THR A 54 -27.92 8.19 22.34
C THR A 54 -27.44 8.93 21.09
N LYS A 55 -27.14 10.23 21.22
CA LYS A 55 -26.62 11.08 20.13
C LYS A 55 -25.08 11.11 20.13
N GLY A 56 -24.47 9.96 19.81
CA GLY A 56 -23.03 9.92 19.51
C GLY A 56 -22.70 10.51 18.14
N ILE A 57 -21.42 10.68 17.85
CA ILE A 57 -20.92 11.10 16.54
C ILE A 57 -20.83 9.89 15.61
N HIS A 58 -21.53 9.98 14.49
CA HIS A 58 -21.50 8.95 13.46
C HIS A 58 -20.09 8.80 12.87
N ILE A 59 -19.69 7.56 12.53
CA ILE A 59 -18.35 7.26 11.99
C ILE A 59 -18.01 8.12 10.76
N LYS A 60 -18.99 8.49 9.94
CA LYS A 60 -18.79 9.33 8.75
C LYS A 60 -18.27 10.73 9.08
N GLU A 61 -18.74 11.31 10.19
CA GLU A 61 -18.30 12.64 10.64
C GLU A 61 -16.95 12.53 11.35
N LEU A 62 -16.78 11.51 12.19
CA LEU A 62 -15.48 11.18 12.78
C LEU A 62 -14.39 10.95 11.72
N THR A 63 -14.75 10.34 10.59
CA THR A 63 -13.83 10.14 9.46
C THR A 63 -13.39 11.46 8.85
N LYS A 64 -14.30 12.43 8.67
CA LYS A 64 -13.95 13.77 8.16
C LYS A 64 -12.99 14.49 9.11
N VAL A 65 -13.23 14.41 10.41
CA VAL A 65 -12.34 14.98 11.45
C VAL A 65 -10.99 14.25 11.47
N ALA A 66 -10.97 12.92 11.33
CA ALA A 66 -9.73 12.14 11.25
C ALA A 66 -8.90 12.49 10.00
N LEU A 67 -9.55 12.74 8.86
CA LEU A 67 -8.90 13.21 7.63
C LEU A 67 -8.31 14.62 7.82
N ALA A 68 -9.04 15.53 8.48
CA ALA A 68 -8.52 16.86 8.81
C ALA A 68 -7.33 16.79 9.78
N TYR A 69 -7.41 15.97 10.84
CA TYR A 69 -6.30 15.68 11.73
C TYR A 69 -5.10 15.10 10.97
N PHE A 70 -5.33 14.18 10.03
CA PHE A 70 -4.26 13.61 9.21
C PHE A 70 -3.53 14.69 8.42
N PHE A 71 -4.24 15.58 7.72
CA PHE A 71 -3.58 16.61 6.91
C PHE A 71 -2.95 17.74 7.73
N SER A 72 -3.42 17.98 8.95
CA SER A 72 -2.85 18.99 9.86
C SER A 72 -1.62 18.47 10.61
N GLU A 73 -1.71 17.27 11.20
CA GLU A 73 -0.74 16.80 12.20
C GLU A 73 0.14 15.65 11.72
N VAL A 74 -0.35 14.84 10.78
CA VAL A 74 0.33 13.59 10.35
C VAL A 74 1.03 13.75 9.01
N PHE A 75 0.42 14.48 8.08
CA PHE A 75 0.96 14.70 6.75
C PHE A 75 2.08 15.76 6.79
N PRO A 76 3.22 15.54 6.13
CA PRO A 76 4.36 16.43 6.25
C PRO A 76 4.14 17.78 5.56
N GLU A 77 4.38 18.88 6.29
CA GLU A 77 4.17 20.27 5.85
C GLU A 77 4.98 20.64 4.60
N ASN A 78 6.17 20.07 4.45
CA ASN A 78 7.09 20.35 3.33
C ASN A 78 6.65 19.76 1.99
N TYR A 79 5.47 19.12 1.91
CA TYR A 79 4.97 18.50 0.70
C TYR A 79 3.69 19.18 0.21
N HIS A 80 3.68 19.57 -1.08
CA HIS A 80 2.50 20.15 -1.71
C HIS A 80 1.36 19.10 -1.77
N ILE A 81 0.27 19.36 -1.04
CA ILE A 81 -0.93 18.53 -1.06
C ILE A 81 -1.68 18.74 -2.37
N LYS A 82 -1.95 17.66 -3.11
CA LYS A 82 -2.73 17.71 -4.36
C LYS A 82 -4.21 17.53 -4.06
N ASP A 83 -5.07 18.09 -4.90
CA ASP A 83 -6.52 17.93 -4.76
C ASP A 83 -6.95 16.47 -4.76
N SER A 84 -6.27 15.62 -5.54
CA SER A 84 -6.51 14.18 -5.58
C SER A 84 -6.14 13.44 -4.29
N TYR A 85 -5.44 14.07 -3.35
CA TYR A 85 -5.06 13.46 -2.08
C TYR A 85 -6.17 13.52 -1.04
N TYR A 86 -7.13 14.43 -1.18
CA TYR A 86 -8.26 14.59 -0.27
C TYR A 86 -9.35 13.51 -0.48
N THR A 87 -8.94 12.24 -0.59
CA THR A 87 -9.83 11.08 -0.70
C THR A 87 -9.49 10.08 0.40
N LEU A 88 -10.47 9.32 0.87
CA LEU A 88 -10.25 8.32 1.90
C LEU A 88 -9.31 7.20 1.42
N GLU A 89 -9.40 6.82 0.14
CA GLU A 89 -8.51 5.86 -0.53
C GLU A 89 -7.05 6.34 -0.51
N ALA A 90 -6.79 7.61 -0.84
CA ALA A 90 -5.43 8.16 -0.89
C ALA A 90 -4.80 8.22 0.51
N VAL A 91 -5.52 8.74 1.51
CA VAL A 91 -5.02 8.81 2.89
C VAL A 91 -4.75 7.43 3.47
N LYS A 92 -5.65 6.48 3.26
CA LYS A 92 -5.39 5.07 3.61
C LYS A 92 -4.14 4.54 2.93
N GLY A 93 -3.97 4.79 1.63
CA GLY A 93 -2.78 4.38 0.89
C GLY A 93 -1.48 4.97 1.48
N PHE A 94 -1.51 6.21 1.97
CA PHE A 94 -0.35 6.82 2.64
C PHE A 94 -0.05 6.15 3.98
N LEU A 95 -1.08 5.89 4.78
CA LEU A 95 -0.97 5.18 6.06
C LEU A 95 -0.53 3.72 5.90
N ASP A 96 -0.92 3.05 4.82
CA ASP A 96 -0.45 1.70 4.50
C ASP A 96 1.01 1.70 4.01
N ALA A 97 1.40 2.73 3.26
CA ALA A 97 2.76 2.87 2.75
C ALA A 97 3.78 3.20 3.85
N ASN A 98 3.40 4.02 4.83
CA ASN A 98 4.23 4.40 5.98
C ASN A 98 3.46 4.22 7.30
N ASN A 99 3.16 2.96 7.65
CA ASN A 99 2.45 2.68 8.89
C ASN A 99 3.39 2.79 10.10
N LEU A 100 3.19 3.81 10.93
CA LEU A 100 3.91 4.01 12.19
C LEU A 100 3.23 3.31 13.38
N SER A 101 1.97 2.86 13.21
CA SER A 101 1.23 2.13 14.24
C SER A 101 1.71 0.66 14.38
N PRO A 102 1.47 0.03 15.53
CA PRO A 102 1.73 -1.41 15.70
C PRO A 102 0.73 -2.30 14.94
N TYR A 103 -0.35 -1.74 14.40
CA TYR A 103 -1.45 -2.51 13.81
C TYR A 103 -1.16 -3.01 12.40
N THR A 104 -1.82 -4.10 12.03
CA THR A 104 -1.73 -4.67 10.66
C THR A 104 -3.08 -4.55 9.96
N ALA A 105 -3.11 -3.90 8.79
CA ALA A 105 -4.29 -3.88 7.92
C ALA A 105 -4.51 -5.25 7.26
N ILE A 106 -5.78 -5.63 7.05
CA ILE A 106 -6.13 -6.83 6.29
C ILE A 106 -6.04 -6.58 4.79
N HIS A 107 -6.53 -5.43 4.34
CA HIS A 107 -6.50 -5.02 2.94
C HIS A 107 -5.61 -3.78 2.81
N GLU A 108 -4.45 -3.91 2.18
CA GLU A 108 -3.58 -2.75 1.89
C GLU A 108 -3.99 -2.09 0.56
N VAL A 109 -4.00 -0.76 0.54
CA VAL A 109 -4.19 0.08 -0.64
C VAL A 109 -2.85 0.64 -1.06
N CYS A 110 -2.61 0.68 -2.37
CA CYS A 110 -1.42 1.33 -2.88
C CYS A 110 -1.55 2.86 -2.76
N GLY A 111 -0.72 3.47 -1.93
CA GLY A 111 -0.53 4.92 -1.91
C GLY A 111 0.89 5.35 -2.25
N ALA A 112 1.04 6.64 -2.55
CA ALA A 112 2.35 7.26 -2.55
C ALA A 112 2.94 7.21 -1.13
N TRP A 113 4.25 7.04 -1.04
CA TRP A 113 4.93 7.06 0.26
C TRP A 113 5.24 8.49 0.65
N PHE A 114 4.90 8.84 1.88
CA PHE A 114 5.28 10.10 2.52
C PHE A 114 5.93 9.80 3.88
N PRO A 115 6.92 10.62 4.32
CA PRO A 115 7.48 10.54 5.66
C PRO A 115 6.47 11.12 6.65
N LEU A 116 5.42 10.37 6.98
CA LEU A 116 4.39 10.79 7.92
C LEU A 116 5.00 11.09 9.30
N HIS A 117 4.43 12.06 10.00
CA HIS A 117 4.78 12.40 11.38
C HIS A 117 4.12 11.43 12.35
N ASP A 118 4.86 11.03 13.37
CA ASP A 118 4.35 10.21 14.48
C ASP A 118 3.58 11.10 15.48
N ALA A 119 2.46 11.64 15.02
CA ALA A 119 1.64 12.55 15.82
C ALA A 119 0.97 11.80 16.99
N SER A 120 0.62 12.52 18.05
CA SER A 120 0.15 11.89 19.29
C SER A 120 -1.12 11.02 19.14
N LEU A 121 -1.97 11.28 18.14
CA LEU A 121 -3.17 10.49 17.85
C LEU A 121 -3.04 9.70 16.53
N PHE A 122 -1.81 9.31 16.15
CA PHE A 122 -1.56 8.57 14.90
C PHE A 122 -2.29 7.22 14.89
N ASN A 123 -2.28 6.50 16.01
CA ASN A 123 -2.89 5.17 16.15
C ASN A 123 -4.41 5.23 15.96
N GLU A 124 -5.05 6.22 16.57
CA GLU A 124 -6.46 6.55 16.50
C GLU A 124 -6.84 6.92 15.06
N CYS A 125 -6.10 7.86 14.47
CA CYS A 125 -6.27 8.26 13.07
C CYS A 125 -6.18 7.03 12.15
N TRP A 126 -5.17 6.18 12.35
CA TRP A 126 -4.99 4.97 11.58
C TRP A 126 -6.20 4.02 11.69
N LEU A 127 -6.63 3.69 12.92
CA LEU A 127 -7.76 2.79 13.13
C LEU A 127 -9.07 3.31 12.53
N ILE A 128 -9.35 4.61 12.66
CA ILE A 128 -10.54 5.24 12.10
C ILE A 128 -10.51 5.21 10.57
N ILE A 129 -9.39 5.60 9.94
CA ILE A 129 -9.28 5.62 8.47
C ILE A 129 -9.42 4.22 7.88
N GLN A 130 -8.78 3.21 8.49
CA GLN A 130 -8.90 1.82 8.03
C GLN A 130 -10.33 1.30 8.16
N THR A 131 -11.00 1.64 9.26
CA THR A 131 -12.39 1.26 9.52
C THR A 131 -13.36 1.92 8.55
N ALA A 132 -13.23 3.22 8.34
CA ALA A 132 -14.07 3.97 7.42
C ALA A 132 -13.94 3.48 5.99
N TRP A 133 -12.70 3.27 5.52
CA TRP A 133 -12.45 2.76 4.18
C TRP A 133 -13.08 1.39 3.97
N PHE A 134 -12.98 0.51 4.98
CA PHE A 134 -13.54 -0.83 4.92
C PHE A 134 -15.06 -0.81 4.82
N PHE A 135 -15.74 -0.01 5.64
CA PHE A 135 -17.20 0.17 5.57
C PHE A 135 -17.67 0.70 4.21
N ASN A 136 -16.82 1.45 3.52
CA ASN A 136 -17.11 2.03 2.22
C ASN A 136 -16.54 1.21 1.05
N SER A 137 -16.01 0.01 1.32
CA SER A 137 -15.45 -0.91 0.33
C SER A 137 -16.40 -2.06 0.00
N GLU A 138 -16.07 -2.79 -1.06
CA GLU A 138 -16.75 -4.04 -1.44
C GLU A 138 -16.59 -5.19 -0.43
N HIS A 139 -15.72 -5.01 0.58
CA HIS A 139 -15.47 -6.02 1.61
C HIS A 139 -16.47 -5.96 2.76
N PHE A 140 -17.36 -4.96 2.80
CA PHE A 140 -18.38 -4.78 3.83
C PHE A 140 -19.80 -4.81 3.23
N GLY A 141 -20.77 -5.22 4.05
CA GLY A 141 -22.19 -5.21 3.67
C GLY A 141 -22.70 -6.40 2.86
N HIS A 142 -21.82 -7.30 2.42
CA HIS A 142 -22.19 -8.54 1.73
C HIS A 142 -21.31 -9.71 2.19
N HIS A 143 -21.94 -10.86 2.45
CA HIS A 143 -21.25 -12.10 2.79
C HIS A 143 -22.18 -13.28 2.57
N GLN A 144 -21.65 -14.43 2.13
CA GLN A 144 -22.46 -15.61 1.83
C GLN A 144 -23.37 -16.05 3.00
N TYR A 145 -22.89 -15.93 4.24
CA TYR A 145 -23.72 -16.21 5.43
C TYR A 145 -24.96 -15.29 5.51
N ILE A 146 -24.82 -14.01 5.15
CA ILE A 146 -25.91 -13.05 5.14
C ILE A 146 -26.88 -13.39 4.01
N ASP A 147 -26.36 -13.69 2.81
CA ASP A 147 -27.18 -14.03 1.65
C ASP A 147 -28.03 -15.29 1.91
N TYR A 148 -27.43 -16.33 2.49
CA TYR A 148 -28.10 -17.59 2.79
C TYR A 148 -29.20 -17.45 3.84
N LEU A 149 -28.97 -16.67 4.90
CA LEU A 149 -29.99 -16.42 5.93
C LEU A 149 -31.11 -15.51 5.43
N ASN A 150 -30.77 -14.51 4.62
CA ASN A 150 -31.77 -13.61 4.04
C ASN A 150 -32.65 -14.32 3.04
N TYR A 151 -32.07 -15.08 2.12
CA TYR A 151 -32.84 -15.81 1.13
C TYR A 151 -33.83 -16.75 1.82
N TYR A 152 -33.37 -17.54 2.79
CA TYR A 152 -34.23 -18.41 3.59
C TYR A 152 -35.34 -17.64 4.32
N LYS A 153 -35.05 -16.45 4.83
CA LYS A 153 -36.06 -15.60 5.46
C LYS A 153 -37.08 -15.05 4.46
N GLU A 154 -36.64 -14.63 3.28
CA GLU A 154 -37.49 -14.01 2.25
C GLU A 154 -38.38 -15.06 1.55
N THR A 155 -37.87 -16.26 1.28
CA THR A 155 -38.55 -17.29 0.48
C THR A 155 -39.02 -18.50 1.28
N GLY A 156 -38.47 -18.75 2.46
CA GLY A 156 -38.63 -20.01 3.19
C GLY A 156 -37.76 -21.17 2.65
N GLU A 157 -37.03 -20.95 1.56
CA GLU A 157 -36.23 -21.98 0.88
C GLU A 157 -34.74 -21.86 1.21
N LYS A 158 -34.05 -23.00 1.35
CA LYS A 158 -32.60 -23.01 1.60
C LYS A 158 -31.84 -22.90 0.28
N LEU A 159 -30.81 -22.05 0.24
CA LEU A 159 -29.87 -22.05 -0.88
C LEU A 159 -29.01 -23.33 -0.87
N PRO A 160 -28.46 -23.75 -2.03
CA PRO A 160 -27.66 -24.97 -2.12
C PRO A 160 -26.47 -24.98 -1.13
N ILE A 161 -26.50 -25.90 -0.16
CA ILE A 161 -25.54 -25.99 0.96
C ILE A 161 -24.15 -26.46 0.51
N ASP A 162 -24.08 -27.19 -0.60
CA ASP A 162 -22.87 -27.61 -1.28
C ASP A 162 -22.04 -26.41 -1.75
N LEU A 163 -22.69 -25.31 -2.16
CA LEU A 163 -22.04 -24.06 -2.56
C LEU A 163 -21.59 -23.19 -1.38
N TYR A 164 -22.03 -23.50 -0.15
CA TYR A 164 -21.67 -22.74 1.05
C TYR A 164 -20.23 -23.03 1.49
N ARG A 165 -19.39 -21.99 1.54
CA ARG A 165 -17.94 -22.12 1.78
C ARG A 165 -17.52 -22.04 3.23
N TYR A 166 -18.47 -21.80 4.14
CA TYR A 166 -18.19 -21.60 5.57
C TYR A 166 -18.82 -22.74 6.39
N ASP A 167 -18.95 -22.53 7.71
CA ASP A 167 -19.45 -23.53 8.66
C ASP A 167 -20.91 -23.94 8.38
N LYS A 168 -21.08 -25.04 7.65
CA LYS A 168 -22.38 -25.58 7.24
C LYS A 168 -23.25 -25.98 8.43
N ALA A 169 -22.65 -26.60 9.44
CA ALA A 169 -23.38 -27.05 10.63
C ALA A 169 -23.96 -25.86 11.42
N TYR A 170 -23.19 -24.77 11.53
CA TYR A 170 -23.68 -23.55 12.15
C TYR A 170 -24.78 -22.87 11.33
N LEU A 171 -24.67 -22.84 10.00
CA LEU A 171 -25.71 -22.29 9.14
C LEU A 171 -27.03 -23.08 9.29
N GLU A 172 -26.96 -24.41 9.28
CA GLU A 172 -28.14 -25.27 9.50
C GLU A 172 -28.78 -25.04 10.87
N LYS A 173 -27.98 -24.90 11.93
CA LYS A 173 -28.48 -24.51 13.24
C LYS A 173 -29.24 -23.18 13.19
N LYS A 174 -28.75 -22.22 12.41
CA LYS A 174 -29.38 -20.90 12.28
C LYS A 174 -30.68 -20.93 11.47
N TYR A 175 -30.84 -21.84 10.52
CA TYR A 175 -32.13 -22.06 9.85
C TYR A 175 -33.20 -22.57 10.83
N ASN A 176 -32.80 -23.39 11.80
CA ASN A 176 -33.72 -23.93 12.80
C ASN A 176 -34.05 -22.94 13.94
N ASP A 177 -33.25 -21.90 14.13
CA ASP A 177 -33.56 -20.82 15.06
C ASP A 177 -34.74 -20.01 14.49
N LYS A 178 -35.95 -20.14 15.10
CA LYS A 178 -37.18 -19.39 14.72
C LYS A 178 -37.04 -17.85 14.74
N SER A 179 -35.88 -17.32 15.13
CA SER A 179 -35.61 -15.88 15.14
C SER A 179 -35.52 -15.33 13.70
N LYS A 180 -36.34 -14.33 13.39
CA LYS A 180 -36.36 -13.61 12.10
C LYS A 180 -35.08 -12.78 11.88
N VAL A 181 -33.95 -13.42 11.58
CA VAL A 181 -32.67 -12.74 11.34
C VAL A 181 -32.72 -12.01 10.00
N ASN A 182 -32.61 -10.67 10.03
CA ASN A 182 -32.52 -9.82 8.84
C ASN A 182 -31.05 -9.53 8.54
N GLY A 183 -30.64 -9.54 7.28
CA GLY A 183 -29.29 -9.21 6.85
C GLY A 183 -28.89 -7.79 7.16
N PHE A 184 -29.82 -6.83 7.08
CA PHE A 184 -29.55 -5.47 7.55
C PHE A 184 -29.13 -5.45 9.03
N LYS A 185 -29.79 -6.26 9.87
CA LYS A 185 -29.42 -6.41 11.28
C LYS A 185 -28.08 -7.12 11.45
N LEU A 186 -27.76 -8.10 10.61
CA LEU A 186 -26.44 -8.76 10.64
C LEU A 186 -25.30 -7.82 10.26
N VAL A 187 -25.49 -7.00 9.22
CA VAL A 187 -24.52 -5.97 8.81
C VAL A 187 -24.39 -4.89 9.88
N GLU A 188 -25.48 -4.49 10.52
CA GLU A 188 -25.46 -3.54 11.64
C GLU A 188 -24.70 -4.10 12.85
N GLN A 189 -24.96 -5.37 13.23
CA GLN A 189 -24.19 -6.04 14.28
C GLN A 189 -22.71 -6.14 13.94
N TRP A 190 -22.38 -6.36 12.68
CA TRP A 190 -21.01 -6.42 12.19
C TRP A 190 -20.33 -5.03 12.20
N HIS A 191 -21.06 -3.98 11.83
CA HIS A 191 -20.62 -2.59 11.92
C HIS A 191 -20.22 -2.21 13.34
N TYR A 192 -21.14 -2.40 14.30
CA TYR A 192 -20.89 -2.05 15.69
C TYR A 192 -19.88 -2.96 16.37
N TYR A 193 -19.71 -4.20 15.91
CA TYR A 193 -18.61 -5.06 16.34
C TYR A 193 -17.25 -4.45 16.02
N ILE A 194 -17.05 -3.97 14.78
CA ILE A 194 -15.78 -3.35 14.38
C ILE A 194 -15.54 -2.06 15.18
N LEU A 195 -16.57 -1.21 15.31
CA LEU A 195 -16.45 0.03 16.10
C LEU A 195 -16.16 -0.26 17.57
N TYR A 196 -16.81 -1.26 18.17
CA TYR A 196 -16.58 -1.63 19.56
C TYR A 196 -15.17 -2.19 19.78
N LEU A 197 -14.60 -2.93 18.82
CA LEU A 197 -13.19 -3.34 18.87
C LEU A 197 -12.25 -2.13 18.90
N VAL A 198 -12.51 -1.11 18.07
CA VAL A 198 -11.71 0.12 18.05
C VAL A 198 -11.84 0.88 19.39
N VAL A 199 -13.05 0.97 19.94
CA VAL A 199 -13.30 1.62 21.23
C VAL A 199 -12.62 0.88 22.39
N CYS A 200 -12.66 -0.46 22.38
CA CYS A 200 -11.90 -1.27 23.33
C CYS A 200 -10.39 -1.03 23.20
N GLU A 201 -9.86 -1.12 21.99
CA GLU A 201 -8.43 -0.96 21.71
C GLU A 201 -7.88 0.40 22.15
N LEU A 202 -8.65 1.46 21.91
CA LEU A 202 -8.28 2.84 22.25
C LEU A 202 -8.71 3.23 23.67
N GLU A 203 -9.24 2.31 24.47
CA GLU A 203 -9.73 2.54 25.83
C GLU A 203 -10.76 3.70 25.93
N LEU A 204 -11.57 3.86 24.88
CA LEU A 204 -12.55 4.94 24.77
C LEU A 204 -13.85 4.63 25.54
N PRO A 205 -14.66 5.66 25.88
CA PRO A 205 -15.95 5.46 26.52
C PRO A 205 -16.90 4.57 25.71
N LYS A 206 -17.48 3.56 26.37
CA LYS A 206 -18.43 2.59 25.79
C LYS A 206 -19.90 3.02 25.92
N THR A 207 -20.16 4.27 26.31
CA THR A 207 -21.48 4.80 26.74
C THR A 207 -22.59 4.70 25.68
N HIS A 208 -22.21 4.77 24.41
CA HIS A 208 -23.12 4.68 23.24
C HIS A 208 -23.32 3.25 22.73
N PHE A 209 -22.69 2.26 23.35
CA PHE A 209 -22.84 0.86 22.99
C PHE A 209 -23.72 0.14 24.00
N LYS A 210 -24.60 -0.74 23.51
CA LYS A 210 -25.47 -1.55 24.34
C LYS A 210 -24.68 -2.74 24.87
N SER A 211 -24.19 -2.61 26.09
CA SER A 211 -23.69 -3.70 26.93
C SER A 211 -24.69 -4.01 28.04
N THR A 212 -24.91 -5.29 28.31
CA THR A 212 -25.64 -5.73 29.50
C THR A 212 -24.86 -6.83 30.17
N TYR A 213 -24.67 -6.71 31.48
CA TYR A 213 -24.00 -7.71 32.27
C TYR A 213 -25.04 -8.60 32.96
N LYS A 214 -24.98 -9.92 32.72
CA LYS A 214 -25.92 -10.88 33.33
C LYS A 214 -25.21 -12.21 33.59
N GLY A 215 -25.22 -12.64 34.86
CA GLY A 215 -24.66 -13.92 35.29
C GLY A 215 -23.21 -14.12 34.87
N TYR A 216 -22.36 -13.16 35.25
CA TYR A 216 -20.93 -13.15 34.95
C TYR A 216 -20.58 -13.09 33.46
N ARG A 217 -21.54 -12.75 32.60
CA ARG A 217 -21.33 -12.59 31.16
C ARG A 217 -21.64 -11.19 30.69
N ASP A 218 -20.76 -10.66 29.85
CA ASP A 218 -20.97 -9.40 29.14
C ASP A 218 -21.62 -9.63 27.77
N TYR A 219 -22.79 -9.02 27.57
CA TYR A 219 -23.53 -9.03 26.32
C TYR A 219 -23.35 -7.69 25.60
N ASN A 220 -22.22 -7.55 24.94
CA ASN A 220 -21.79 -6.37 24.18
C ASN A 220 -21.86 -6.61 22.65
N PRO A 221 -21.51 -5.64 21.79
CA PRO A 221 -21.49 -5.84 20.34
C PRO A 221 -20.61 -7.02 19.86
N LEU A 222 -19.55 -7.39 20.59
CA LEU A 222 -18.70 -8.52 20.24
C LEU A 222 -19.43 -9.86 20.35
N THR A 223 -20.18 -10.06 21.43
CA THR A 223 -20.94 -11.30 21.63
C THR A 223 -22.16 -11.38 20.73
N LYS A 224 -22.73 -10.24 20.32
CA LYS A 224 -23.85 -10.18 19.36
C LYS A 224 -23.44 -10.46 17.92
N CYS A 225 -22.19 -10.19 17.55
CA CYS A 225 -21.71 -10.40 16.18
C CYS A 225 -21.59 -11.90 15.85
N PRO A 226 -22.19 -12.37 14.74
CA PRO A 226 -22.06 -13.76 14.30
C PRO A 226 -20.60 -14.16 14.08
N ARG A 227 -20.22 -15.36 14.51
CA ARG A 227 -18.85 -15.89 14.38
C ARG A 227 -18.32 -15.85 12.94
N GLN A 228 -19.19 -15.99 11.94
CA GLN A 228 -18.86 -15.96 10.52
C GLN A 228 -18.38 -14.58 10.05
N LEU A 229 -18.83 -13.50 10.71
CA LEU A 229 -18.50 -12.12 10.34
C LEU A 229 -17.32 -11.57 11.15
N ARG A 230 -17.02 -12.15 12.34
CA ARG A 230 -15.92 -11.70 13.21
C ARG A 230 -14.53 -11.66 12.53
N PRO A 231 -14.16 -12.61 11.64
CA PRO A 231 -12.92 -12.53 10.86
C PRO A 231 -12.84 -11.37 9.88
N LEU A 232 -13.97 -10.80 9.49
CA LEU A 232 -14.04 -9.84 8.40
C LEU A 232 -13.88 -8.42 8.97
N THR A 233 -12.65 -8.01 9.25
CA THR A 233 -12.33 -6.71 9.86
C THR A 233 -11.25 -5.99 9.05
N PRO A 234 -11.14 -4.65 9.16
CA PRO A 234 -10.10 -3.87 8.47
C PRO A 234 -8.67 -4.16 8.98
N PHE A 235 -8.54 -4.65 10.20
CA PHE A 235 -7.27 -4.93 10.88
C PHE A 235 -7.20 -6.37 11.36
N LYS A 236 -5.98 -6.86 11.60
CA LYS A 236 -5.75 -8.21 12.12
C LYS A 236 -6.30 -8.35 13.54
N VAL A 237 -7.08 -9.39 13.78
CA VAL A 237 -7.73 -9.68 15.07
C VAL A 237 -7.31 -11.06 15.57
N VAL A 238 -7.05 -11.13 16.88
CA VAL A 238 -6.74 -12.37 17.60
C VAL A 238 -7.86 -12.66 18.59
N GLU A 239 -8.24 -13.94 18.67
CA GLU A 239 -9.14 -14.51 19.68
C GLU A 239 -8.32 -15.44 20.57
N CYS A 240 -8.38 -15.24 21.89
CA CYS A 240 -7.84 -16.14 22.89
C CYS A 240 -9.00 -16.75 23.69
N ASP A 241 -9.26 -18.04 23.50
CA ASP A 241 -10.40 -18.77 24.08
C ASP A 241 -9.94 -19.76 25.17
N ILE A 242 -10.71 -19.95 26.23
CA ILE A 242 -10.36 -20.91 27.28
C ILE A 242 -10.45 -22.34 26.72
N LYS A 243 -9.35 -23.08 26.77
CA LYS A 243 -9.34 -24.48 26.33
C LYS A 243 -10.14 -25.31 27.33
N SER A 244 -11.10 -26.06 26.78
CA SER A 244 -11.91 -27.02 27.56
C SER A 244 -12.49 -26.41 28.85
N ALA A 245 -13.02 -25.18 28.79
CA ALA A 245 -13.44 -24.39 29.97
C ALA A 245 -14.11 -25.22 31.09
N PHE A 246 -15.20 -25.93 30.79
CA PHE A 246 -15.93 -26.70 31.82
C PHE A 246 -15.09 -27.82 32.46
N PRO A 247 -14.49 -28.76 31.69
CA PRO A 247 -13.54 -29.72 32.27
C PRO A 247 -12.42 -29.07 33.08
N THR A 248 -11.84 -27.96 32.61
CA THR A 248 -10.77 -27.23 33.32
C THR A 248 -11.24 -26.72 34.68
N PHE A 249 -12.45 -26.17 34.78
CA PHE A 249 -12.98 -25.67 36.06
C PHE A 249 -13.39 -26.81 37.00
N LEU A 250 -13.87 -27.93 36.47
CA LEU A 250 -14.17 -29.12 37.28
C LEU A 250 -12.88 -29.75 37.83
N ASP A 251 -11.83 -29.81 37.03
CA ASP A 251 -10.49 -30.21 37.45
C ASP A 251 -10.01 -29.36 38.62
N TYR A 252 -10.12 -28.03 38.50
CA TYR A 252 -9.76 -27.09 39.56
C TYR A 252 -10.60 -27.29 40.83
N LEU A 253 -11.93 -27.33 40.69
CA LEU A 253 -12.87 -27.46 41.82
C LEU A 253 -12.70 -28.76 42.63
N PHE A 254 -12.40 -29.86 41.94
CA PHE A 254 -12.35 -31.19 42.54
C PHE A 254 -10.95 -31.76 42.63
N ASN A 255 -9.93 -30.93 42.38
CA ASN A 255 -8.51 -31.29 42.37
C ASN A 255 -8.25 -32.58 41.56
N CYS A 256 -8.69 -32.59 40.31
CA CYS A 256 -8.43 -33.66 39.35
C CYS A 256 -7.75 -33.14 38.08
N ASN A 257 -7.29 -34.04 37.22
CA ASN A 257 -6.48 -33.71 36.04
C ASN A 257 -6.97 -34.48 34.80
N LEU A 258 -8.20 -34.21 34.39
CA LEU A 258 -8.89 -34.90 33.29
C LEU A 258 -9.30 -33.98 32.14
N LYS A 259 -9.07 -32.65 32.24
CA LYS A 259 -9.56 -31.65 31.28
C LYS A 259 -9.18 -31.90 29.83
N ASP A 260 -8.02 -32.52 29.59
CA ASP A 260 -7.54 -32.87 28.25
C ASP A 260 -8.08 -34.22 27.76
N GLU A 261 -8.53 -35.07 28.69
CA GLU A 261 -9.02 -36.43 28.42
C GLU A 261 -10.53 -36.51 28.25
N VAL A 262 -11.31 -35.69 28.98
CA VAL A 262 -12.80 -35.75 29.01
C VAL A 262 -13.41 -35.85 27.62
N TYR A 263 -13.02 -34.97 26.70
CA TYR A 263 -13.57 -35.01 25.34
C TYR A 263 -13.02 -36.18 24.52
N ASN A 264 -11.78 -36.60 24.73
CA ASN A 264 -11.21 -37.75 24.04
C ASN A 264 -11.90 -39.05 24.46
N ASN A 265 -12.24 -39.17 25.75
CA ASN A 265 -13.00 -40.29 26.29
C ASN A 265 -14.40 -40.36 25.67
N LEU A 266 -15.11 -39.23 25.62
CA LEU A 266 -16.41 -39.14 24.96
C LEU A 266 -16.35 -39.44 23.45
N MET A 267 -15.32 -38.96 22.76
CA MET A 267 -15.11 -39.27 21.34
C MET A 267 -14.95 -40.78 21.12
N ARG A 268 -14.16 -41.46 21.95
CA ARG A 268 -13.95 -42.91 21.87
C ARG A 268 -15.23 -43.67 22.21
N TRP A 269 -15.92 -43.28 23.28
CA TRP A 269 -17.09 -43.99 23.78
C TRP A 269 -18.31 -43.87 22.86
N HIS A 270 -18.50 -42.70 22.23
CA HIS A 270 -19.66 -42.44 21.35
C HIS A 270 -19.35 -42.48 19.85
N GLY A 271 -18.09 -42.57 19.44
CA GLY A 271 -17.71 -42.49 18.02
C GLY A 271 -17.99 -41.11 17.39
N ILE A 272 -17.92 -40.04 18.19
CA ILE A 272 -18.27 -38.67 17.76
C ILE A 272 -17.03 -37.77 17.60
N LYS A 273 -17.20 -36.62 16.93
CA LYS A 273 -16.12 -35.62 16.82
C LYS A 273 -15.98 -34.82 18.11
N ARG A 274 -14.80 -34.21 18.33
CA ARG A 274 -14.52 -33.36 19.50
C ARG A 274 -15.55 -32.25 19.71
N SER A 275 -16.03 -31.62 18.64
CA SER A 275 -17.07 -30.57 18.72
C SER A 275 -18.37 -31.11 19.30
N ASP A 276 -18.75 -32.31 18.89
CA ASP A 276 -20.00 -32.96 19.30
C ASP A 276 -19.85 -33.48 20.73
N ALA A 277 -18.67 -33.97 21.11
CA ALA A 277 -18.33 -34.33 22.49
C ALA A 277 -18.43 -33.12 23.43
N LYS A 278 -17.92 -31.94 23.04
CA LYS A 278 -18.07 -30.69 23.82
C LYS A 278 -19.54 -30.31 23.99
N ILE A 279 -20.34 -30.41 22.93
CA ILE A 279 -21.78 -30.12 22.98
C ILE A 279 -22.50 -31.11 23.90
N LEU A 280 -22.20 -32.40 23.78
CA LEU A 280 -22.81 -33.45 24.60
C LEU A 280 -22.50 -33.27 26.09
N PHE A 281 -21.23 -33.02 26.42
CA PHE A 281 -20.78 -32.75 27.79
C PHE A 281 -21.51 -31.56 28.40
N ASN A 282 -21.49 -30.42 27.71
CA ASN A 282 -22.17 -29.22 28.19
C ASN A 282 -23.68 -29.41 28.30
N LYS A 283 -24.30 -30.16 27.37
CA LYS A 283 -25.74 -30.47 27.42
C LYS A 283 -26.07 -31.30 28.66
N LYS A 284 -25.34 -32.39 28.91
CA LYS A 284 -25.58 -33.29 30.04
C LYS A 284 -25.41 -32.58 31.39
N LEU A 285 -24.34 -31.81 31.58
CA LEU A 285 -24.11 -31.08 32.84
C LEU A 285 -25.18 -30.02 33.13
N ASN A 286 -25.69 -29.35 32.09
CA ASN A 286 -26.76 -28.36 32.25
C ASN A 286 -28.17 -28.97 32.33
N SER A 287 -28.31 -30.29 32.21
CA SER A 287 -29.60 -30.98 32.22
C SER A 287 -29.95 -31.61 33.58
N GLY A 288 -29.29 -31.24 34.68
CA GLY A 288 -29.54 -31.85 36.00
C GLY A 288 -30.98 -31.71 36.51
N LYS A 289 -31.79 -30.81 35.95
CA LYS A 289 -33.24 -30.74 36.21
C LYS A 289 -34.05 -31.85 35.51
N TYR A 290 -33.52 -32.43 34.43
CA TYR A 290 -34.24 -33.34 33.52
C TYR A 290 -33.67 -34.76 33.49
N LEU A 291 -32.45 -34.95 33.99
CA LEU A 291 -31.80 -36.24 34.09
C LEU A 291 -31.73 -36.65 35.56
N SER A 292 -31.79 -37.95 35.82
CA SER A 292 -31.61 -38.47 37.16
C SER A 292 -30.14 -38.33 37.61
N LYS A 293 -29.93 -38.30 38.94
CA LYS A 293 -28.57 -38.31 39.52
C LYS A 293 -27.74 -39.50 39.03
N ILE A 294 -28.36 -40.66 38.90
CA ILE A 294 -27.69 -41.90 38.44
C ILE A 294 -27.20 -41.71 37.00
N GLU A 295 -28.04 -41.23 36.09
CA GLU A 295 -27.66 -41.01 34.70
C GLU A 295 -26.52 -40.00 34.53
N ILE A 296 -26.50 -38.94 35.35
CA ILE A 296 -25.39 -37.97 35.32
C ILE A 296 -24.10 -38.57 35.90
N ILE A 297 -24.20 -39.36 36.97
CA ILE A 297 -23.03 -40.04 37.56
C ILE A 297 -22.42 -41.01 36.54
N ASP A 298 -23.25 -41.85 35.89
CA ASP A 298 -22.78 -42.81 34.90
C ASP A 298 -22.15 -42.11 33.69
N PHE A 299 -22.74 -41.00 33.25
CA PHE A 299 -22.17 -40.15 32.20
C PHE A 299 -20.82 -39.54 32.61
N LEU A 300 -20.67 -39.06 33.84
CA LEU A 300 -19.41 -38.50 34.33
C LEU A 300 -18.33 -39.59 34.48
N ILE A 301 -18.71 -40.79 34.88
CA ILE A 301 -17.80 -41.94 34.91
C ILE A 301 -17.32 -42.29 33.49
N SER A 302 -18.20 -42.25 32.47
CA SER A 302 -17.78 -42.46 31.08
C SER A 302 -16.88 -41.35 30.52
N CYS A 303 -16.91 -40.16 31.13
CA CYS A 303 -15.95 -39.09 30.83
C CYS A 303 -14.56 -39.32 31.49
N GLY A 304 -14.44 -40.28 32.42
CA GLY A 304 -13.21 -40.61 33.14
C GLY A 304 -13.17 -40.16 34.60
N TYR A 305 -14.22 -39.49 35.11
CA TYR A 305 -14.24 -39.08 36.52
C TYR A 305 -14.44 -40.28 37.45
N SER A 306 -13.75 -40.27 38.59
CA SER A 306 -13.99 -41.28 39.64
C SER A 306 -15.43 -41.18 40.17
N LYS A 307 -15.99 -42.28 40.66
CA LYS A 307 -17.33 -42.29 41.27
C LYS A 307 -17.49 -41.25 42.37
N ARG A 308 -16.43 -40.99 43.17
CA ARG A 308 -16.43 -39.96 44.20
C ARG A 308 -16.60 -38.56 43.61
N VAL A 309 -15.77 -38.20 42.63
CA VAL A 309 -15.81 -36.88 41.97
C VAL A 309 -17.12 -36.71 41.19
N ALA A 310 -17.58 -37.75 40.49
CA ALA A 310 -18.86 -37.75 39.77
C ALA A 310 -20.05 -37.46 40.71
N ASN A 311 -20.06 -38.01 41.92
CA ASN A 311 -21.06 -37.68 42.94
C ASN A 311 -20.99 -36.21 43.38
N GLN A 312 -19.80 -35.65 43.54
CA GLN A 312 -19.62 -34.24 43.92
C GLN A 312 -20.08 -33.29 42.82
N ILE A 313 -19.69 -33.54 41.57
CA ILE A 313 -20.15 -32.77 40.40
C ILE A 313 -21.68 -32.86 40.29
N THR A 314 -22.26 -34.04 40.49
CA THR A 314 -23.71 -34.26 40.42
C THR A 314 -24.48 -33.42 41.45
N LYS A 315 -23.88 -33.13 42.61
CA LYS A 315 -24.49 -32.21 43.59
C LYS A 315 -24.63 -30.79 43.02
N LEU A 316 -23.62 -30.31 42.30
CA LEU A 316 -23.66 -29.00 41.65
C LEU A 316 -24.65 -28.95 40.48
N THR A 317 -24.80 -30.05 39.73
CA THR A 317 -25.72 -30.08 38.57
C THR A 317 -27.19 -30.17 38.97
N HIS A 318 -27.49 -30.70 40.16
CA HIS A 318 -28.86 -30.87 40.69
C HIS A 318 -29.18 -29.93 41.85
N ASP A 319 -28.36 -28.91 42.09
CA ASP A 319 -28.65 -27.91 43.10
C ASP A 319 -29.89 -27.11 42.69
N SER A 320 -30.93 -27.11 43.55
CA SER A 320 -32.15 -26.35 43.31
C SER A 320 -31.95 -24.85 43.52
N ASN A 321 -30.91 -24.46 44.26
CA ASN A 321 -30.65 -23.08 44.67
C ASN A 321 -29.70 -22.37 43.70
N THR A 322 -28.92 -23.09 42.89
CA THR A 322 -28.02 -22.47 41.93
C THR A 322 -27.90 -23.28 40.64
N ILE A 323 -27.99 -22.60 39.50
CA ILE A 323 -27.87 -23.24 38.19
C ILE A 323 -26.38 -23.51 37.93
N PHE A 324 -25.99 -24.77 37.68
CA PHE A 324 -24.60 -25.17 37.37
C PHE A 324 -23.89 -24.24 36.39
N LEU A 325 -24.59 -23.83 35.32
CA LEU A 325 -24.08 -22.88 34.34
C LEU A 325 -23.59 -21.56 34.95
N TYR A 326 -24.31 -21.02 35.95
CA TYR A 326 -23.98 -19.76 36.61
C TYR A 326 -22.66 -19.84 37.39
N HIS A 327 -22.40 -20.97 38.06
CA HIS A 327 -21.09 -21.21 38.68
C HIS A 327 -19.97 -21.28 37.64
N MET A 328 -20.22 -21.94 36.50
CA MET A 328 -19.19 -22.03 35.45
C MET A 328 -18.88 -20.65 34.85
N THR A 329 -19.87 -19.77 34.68
CA THR A 329 -19.64 -18.43 34.12
C THR A 329 -18.86 -17.51 35.06
N GLU A 330 -18.94 -17.73 36.37
CA GLU A 330 -18.09 -17.06 37.37
C GLU A 330 -16.61 -17.41 37.16
N PHE A 331 -16.29 -18.70 36.99
CA PHE A 331 -14.94 -19.15 36.66
C PHE A 331 -14.46 -18.65 35.30
N GLU A 332 -15.35 -18.59 34.29
CA GLU A 332 -15.03 -17.99 32.97
C GLU A 332 -14.58 -16.53 33.13
N GLU A 333 -15.29 -15.76 33.96
CA GLU A 333 -14.94 -14.36 34.23
C GLU A 333 -13.59 -14.22 34.93
N ALA A 334 -13.38 -14.96 36.01
CA ALA A 334 -12.13 -14.92 36.76
C ALA A 334 -10.94 -15.25 35.85
N ALA A 335 -11.03 -16.34 35.09
CA ALA A 335 -9.98 -16.76 34.16
C ALA A 335 -9.70 -15.70 33.07
N ILE A 336 -10.73 -15.08 32.51
CA ILE A 336 -10.55 -14.00 31.52
C ILE A 336 -9.84 -12.79 32.14
N ASN A 337 -10.25 -12.38 33.34
CA ASN A 337 -9.68 -11.22 34.01
C ASN A 337 -8.21 -11.46 34.38
N ASP A 338 -7.88 -12.66 34.87
CA ASP A 338 -6.51 -13.06 35.17
C ASP A 338 -5.64 -13.08 33.89
N PHE A 339 -6.16 -13.65 32.80
CA PHE A 339 -5.48 -13.65 31.50
C PHE A 339 -5.20 -12.24 30.98
N VAL A 340 -6.19 -11.33 31.07
CA VAL A 340 -6.03 -9.94 30.67
C VAL A 340 -4.99 -9.22 31.53
N ARG A 341 -5.01 -9.44 32.85
CA ARG A 341 -4.06 -8.85 33.81
C ARG A 341 -2.64 -9.32 33.56
N GLU A 342 -2.42 -10.63 33.46
CA GLU A 342 -1.09 -11.22 33.25
C GLU A 342 -0.45 -10.80 31.91
N ASN A 343 -1.27 -10.58 30.88
CA ASN A 343 -0.80 -10.20 29.56
C ASN A 343 -0.84 -8.67 29.30
N ASN A 344 -1.19 -7.86 30.30
CA ASN A 344 -1.36 -6.41 30.19
C ASN A 344 -2.24 -6.00 28.98
N MET A 345 -3.39 -6.66 28.83
CA MET A 345 -4.29 -6.52 27.67
C MET A 345 -5.45 -5.55 27.96
N VAL A 346 -5.15 -4.34 28.42
CA VAL A 346 -6.16 -3.35 28.86
C VAL A 346 -7.20 -3.04 27.77
N GLY A 347 -6.77 -2.98 26.50
CA GLY A 347 -7.65 -2.72 25.35
C GLY A 347 -8.42 -3.93 24.80
N ALA A 348 -8.41 -5.08 25.49
CA ALA A 348 -9.04 -6.28 24.97
C ALA A 348 -10.57 -6.32 25.22
N GLY A 349 -11.30 -6.76 24.20
CA GLY A 349 -12.74 -6.95 24.24
C GLY A 349 -13.11 -8.34 24.76
N ARG A 350 -14.04 -8.41 25.70
CA ARG A 350 -14.50 -9.67 26.30
C ARG A 350 -15.65 -10.31 25.48
N LEU A 351 -15.49 -11.59 25.14
CA LEU A 351 -16.57 -12.50 24.74
C LEU A 351 -17.09 -13.28 25.97
N HIS A 352 -17.88 -14.33 25.79
CA HIS A 352 -18.34 -15.15 26.92
C HIS A 352 -17.18 -15.94 27.55
N ASP A 353 -16.49 -16.74 26.76
CA ASP A 353 -15.40 -17.66 27.15
C ASP A 353 -14.05 -17.30 26.53
N ALA A 354 -13.97 -16.13 25.87
CA ALA A 354 -12.79 -15.70 25.13
C ALA A 354 -12.53 -14.20 25.24
N VAL A 355 -11.34 -13.80 24.81
CA VAL A 355 -10.90 -12.42 24.69
C VAL A 355 -10.53 -12.13 23.24
N LEU A 356 -10.96 -10.98 22.72
CA LEU A 356 -10.68 -10.49 21.37
C LEU A 356 -9.91 -9.19 21.42
N PHE A 357 -8.89 -9.03 20.58
CA PHE A 357 -8.13 -7.78 20.49
C PHE A 357 -7.52 -7.58 19.10
N ILE A 358 -7.16 -6.33 18.81
CA ILE A 358 -6.48 -5.96 17.57
C ILE A 358 -5.00 -6.33 17.72
N ASP A 359 -4.46 -7.09 16.76
CA ASP A 359 -3.07 -7.56 16.84
C ASP A 359 -2.09 -6.39 16.68
N LYS A 360 -1.37 -6.09 17.77
CA LYS A 360 -0.25 -5.14 17.83
C LYS A 360 1.10 -5.76 17.46
N GLY A 361 1.13 -7.05 17.12
CA GLY A 361 2.37 -7.78 16.86
C GLY A 361 3.21 -8.07 18.12
N ILE A 362 2.64 -7.89 19.32
CA ILE A 362 3.27 -8.19 20.60
C ILE A 362 3.31 -9.71 20.77
N LYS A 363 4.51 -10.26 20.98
CA LYS A 363 4.74 -11.69 21.31
C LYS A 363 5.94 -11.79 22.25
N PRO A 364 5.94 -12.73 23.22
CA PRO A 364 4.95 -13.80 23.46
C PRO A 364 3.86 -13.46 24.51
N PHE A 365 2.65 -14.01 24.35
CA PHE A 365 1.59 -14.00 25.37
C PHE A 365 1.79 -15.17 26.35
N ASN A 366 1.51 -14.96 27.63
CA ASN A 366 1.34 -16.05 28.57
C ASN A 366 -0.03 -16.71 28.35
N LEU A 367 -0.03 -17.85 27.65
CA LEU A 367 -1.25 -18.62 27.36
C LEU A 367 -1.65 -19.56 28.51
N LYS A 368 -0.90 -19.58 29.61
CA LYS A 368 -1.21 -20.36 30.80
C LYS A 368 -1.24 -19.43 32.00
N ILE A 369 -2.41 -19.25 32.56
CA ILE A 369 -2.57 -18.50 33.81
C ILE A 369 -2.56 -19.47 34.99
N ASP A 370 -2.66 -18.93 36.20
CA ASP A 370 -2.76 -19.71 37.43
C ASP A 370 -3.84 -20.82 37.35
N ASN A 371 -3.66 -21.86 38.17
CA ASN A 371 -4.53 -23.06 38.21
C ASN A 371 -4.52 -23.91 36.92
N ASP A 372 -3.44 -23.83 36.13
CA ASP A 372 -3.23 -24.57 34.89
C ASP A 372 -4.35 -24.35 33.85
N ILE A 373 -5.00 -23.18 33.91
CA ILE A 373 -5.99 -22.77 32.92
C ILE A 373 -5.25 -22.32 31.67
N SER A 374 -5.52 -23.01 30.55
CA SER A 374 -4.84 -22.77 29.29
C SER A 374 -5.74 -22.06 28.28
N PHE A 375 -5.22 -21.05 27.60
CA PHE A 375 -5.88 -20.35 26.50
C PHE A 375 -5.41 -20.87 25.14
N GLY A 376 -6.33 -20.94 24.20
CA GLY A 376 -6.10 -21.22 22.79
C GLY A 376 -5.96 -19.93 22.01
N TYR A 377 -4.82 -19.73 21.35
CA TYR A 377 -4.58 -18.59 20.48
C TYR A 377 -5.07 -18.87 19.05
N LYS A 378 -5.90 -17.98 18.51
CA LYS A 378 -6.42 -18.08 17.15
C LYS A 378 -6.39 -16.73 16.45
N GLU A 379 -5.66 -16.66 15.34
CA GLU A 379 -5.77 -15.52 14.42
C GLU A 379 -7.07 -15.68 13.63
N LEU A 380 -8.00 -14.74 13.78
CA LEU A 380 -9.30 -14.83 13.12
C LEU A 380 -9.19 -14.57 11.62
N ASN A 381 -8.24 -13.71 11.24
CA ASN A 381 -8.03 -13.32 9.88
C ASN A 381 -6.55 -13.16 9.56
N ARG A 382 -6.25 -13.17 8.26
CA ARG A 382 -4.89 -13.05 7.75
C ARG A 382 -4.81 -11.86 6.80
N PRO A 383 -3.76 -11.04 6.91
CA PRO A 383 -3.54 -9.96 5.97
C PRO A 383 -3.48 -10.48 4.53
N VAL A 384 -4.25 -9.87 3.64
CA VAL A 384 -4.18 -10.08 2.20
C VAL A 384 -3.08 -9.17 1.67
N ILE A 385 -1.84 -9.62 1.81
CA ILE A 385 -0.68 -8.85 1.37
C ILE A 385 -0.41 -9.15 -0.08
N LYS A 386 -0.71 -8.21 -0.97
CA LYS A 386 -0.36 -8.34 -2.38
C LYS A 386 1.06 -7.81 -2.60
N PRO A 387 1.90 -8.50 -3.40
CA PRO A 387 3.14 -7.91 -3.88
C PRO A 387 2.77 -6.71 -4.76
N PHE A 388 2.95 -5.51 -4.22
CA PHE A 388 2.85 -4.28 -5.00
C PHE A 388 4.24 -3.93 -5.52
N PHE A 389 4.35 -3.67 -6.82
CA PHE A 389 5.56 -3.16 -7.46
C PHE A 389 5.20 -2.33 -8.70
N ALA A 390 5.60 -1.07 -8.72
CA ALA A 390 5.40 -0.13 -9.81
C ALA A 390 6.47 0.96 -9.77
N TYR A 391 6.44 1.85 -10.77
CA TYR A 391 7.23 3.07 -10.76
C TYR A 391 6.35 4.26 -10.37
N SER A 392 6.87 5.10 -9.47
CA SER A 392 6.29 6.39 -9.14
C SER A 392 6.55 7.39 -10.26
N SER A 393 5.73 8.45 -10.33
CA SER A 393 5.95 9.61 -11.19
C SER A 393 7.01 10.59 -10.64
N LYS A 394 7.76 10.21 -9.59
CA LYS A 394 8.81 11.04 -9.01
C LYS A 394 9.94 11.20 -10.03
N HIS A 395 10.17 12.41 -10.50
CA HIS A 395 11.35 12.74 -11.30
C HIS A 395 12.56 12.87 -10.37
N LEU A 396 13.51 11.94 -10.52
CA LEU A 396 14.84 12.03 -9.91
C LEU A 396 15.83 12.41 -11.02
N PRO A 397 16.15 13.69 -11.21
CA PRO A 397 17.14 14.09 -12.20
C PRO A 397 18.53 13.63 -11.75
N TYR A 398 19.14 12.70 -12.49
CA TYR A 398 20.57 12.32 -12.51
C TYR A 398 21.26 11.95 -11.17
N ALA A 399 20.55 11.94 -10.04
CA ALA A 399 21.13 11.64 -8.74
C ALA A 399 21.04 10.14 -8.46
N ARG A 400 22.18 9.43 -8.42
CA ARG A 400 22.24 8.05 -7.95
C ARG A 400 21.73 7.98 -6.51
N VAL A 401 20.63 7.26 -6.30
CA VAL A 401 20.09 7.04 -4.96
C VAL A 401 20.58 5.69 -4.48
N SER A 402 21.35 5.73 -3.40
CA SER A 402 21.76 4.51 -2.72
C SER A 402 20.54 3.87 -2.06
N ALA A 403 20.48 2.53 -2.07
CA ALA A 403 19.55 1.77 -1.27
C ALA A 403 19.79 1.91 0.24
N LEU A 404 20.98 2.38 0.64
CA LEU A 404 21.37 2.58 2.03
C LEU A 404 21.37 4.08 2.38
N PRO A 405 20.84 4.47 3.54
CA PRO A 405 20.91 5.87 3.97
C PRO A 405 22.36 6.30 4.21
N THR A 406 22.71 7.52 3.79
CA THR A 406 24.06 8.09 3.93
C THR A 406 24.45 8.38 5.39
N ASN A 407 25.76 8.57 5.60
CA ASN A 407 26.49 8.57 6.87
C ASN A 407 26.13 9.69 7.88
N GLN A 408 25.10 10.49 7.62
CA GLN A 408 24.74 11.66 8.43
C GLN A 408 23.77 11.37 9.57
N SER A 409 23.18 10.17 9.65
CA SER A 409 22.43 9.75 10.84
C SER A 409 23.37 8.98 11.79
N GLU A 410 23.35 9.29 13.09
CA GLU A 410 24.11 8.53 14.12
C GLU A 410 23.85 7.02 14.04
N PHE A 411 22.71 6.62 13.49
CA PHE A 411 22.28 5.25 13.34
C PHE A 411 22.86 4.51 12.12
N THR A 412 23.30 5.19 11.06
CA THR A 412 23.88 4.54 9.86
C THR A 412 25.40 4.44 9.90
N LYS A 413 26.07 5.22 10.76
CA LYS A 413 27.51 5.11 11.03
C LYS A 413 28.01 3.68 11.31
N PRO A 414 27.26 2.77 11.96
CA PRO A 414 27.72 1.40 12.23
C PRO A 414 27.66 0.46 11.01
N LEU A 415 26.70 0.62 10.09
CA LEU A 415 26.31 -0.42 9.13
C LEU A 415 27.35 -0.75 8.04
N ILE A 416 28.33 0.13 7.81
CA ILE A 416 29.37 -0.02 6.78
C ILE A 416 30.75 0.44 7.33
N LYS A 417 30.86 0.70 8.65
CA LYS A 417 31.99 1.43 9.27
C LYS A 417 33.34 0.76 8.99
N ARG A 418 33.40 -0.58 9.04
CA ARG A 418 34.64 -1.35 8.83
C ARG A 418 35.17 -1.26 7.39
N TYR A 419 34.30 -1.13 6.38
CA TYR A 419 34.72 -1.12 4.98
C TYR A 419 35.04 0.29 4.45
N VAL A 420 34.43 1.32 5.03
CA VAL A 420 34.75 2.73 4.71
C VAL A 420 36.18 3.09 5.12
N LEU A 421 36.73 2.43 6.15
CA LEU A 421 38.09 2.64 6.64
C LEU A 421 39.19 2.14 5.69
N ASN A 422 38.87 1.24 4.75
CA ASN A 422 39.84 0.69 3.79
C ASN A 422 39.87 1.45 2.45
N LYS A 423 39.16 2.60 2.35
CA LYS A 423 39.20 3.40 1.14
C LYS A 423 40.56 4.10 1.01
N PRO A 424 41.20 4.09 -0.17
CA PRO A 424 42.39 4.89 -0.40
C PRO A 424 42.11 6.38 -0.11
N ASN A 425 43.15 7.16 0.15
CA ASN A 425 42.99 8.61 0.31
C ASN A 425 42.41 9.21 -0.98
N ALA A 426 41.46 10.14 -0.84
CA ALA A 426 40.94 10.88 -1.97
C ALA A 426 42.01 11.85 -2.50
N ILE A 427 42.21 11.89 -3.82
CA ILE A 427 43.09 12.86 -4.50
C ILE A 427 42.34 14.18 -4.73
N GLY A 428 41.01 14.13 -4.87
CA GLY A 428 40.18 15.31 -5.08
C GLY A 428 38.69 14.99 -5.26
N GLU A 429 37.87 16.02 -5.40
CA GLU A 429 36.43 15.93 -5.68
C GLU A 429 36.04 16.95 -6.75
N ALA A 430 35.30 16.52 -7.78
CA ALA A 430 34.77 17.42 -8.81
C ALA A 430 33.38 16.95 -9.27
N ASN A 431 32.42 17.88 -9.38
CA ASN A 431 31.04 17.59 -9.83
C ASN A 431 30.35 16.42 -9.09
N GLY A 432 30.65 16.24 -7.79
CA GLY A 432 30.10 15.15 -6.97
C GLY A 432 30.78 13.79 -7.14
N PHE A 433 31.89 13.71 -7.88
CA PHE A 433 32.73 12.51 -8.00
C PHE A 433 34.01 12.66 -7.16
N LYS A 434 34.33 11.65 -6.34
CA LYS A 434 35.57 11.56 -5.56
C LYS A 434 36.59 10.66 -6.26
N PHE A 435 37.80 11.17 -6.42
CA PHE A 435 38.94 10.48 -7.04
C PHE A 435 39.85 9.92 -5.95
N TYR A 436 40.38 8.70 -6.11
CA TYR A 436 41.14 7.97 -5.09
C TYR A 436 42.56 7.65 -5.56
N LYS A 437 43.55 7.65 -4.64
CA LYS A 437 44.99 7.47 -4.91
C LYS A 437 45.35 6.17 -5.63
N SER A 438 44.51 5.14 -5.53
CA SER A 438 44.76 3.84 -6.16
C SER A 438 43.45 3.13 -6.48
N LYS A 439 43.52 2.17 -7.42
CA LYS A 439 42.45 1.20 -7.63
C LYS A 439 42.19 0.46 -6.32
N TYR A 440 40.91 0.24 -6.03
CA TYR A 440 40.54 -0.57 -4.88
C TYR A 440 39.26 -1.35 -5.16
N ASP A 441 39.28 -2.61 -4.73
CA ASP A 441 38.09 -3.45 -4.71
C ASP A 441 37.34 -3.22 -3.42
N TYR A 442 36.04 -2.99 -3.55
CA TYR A 442 35.18 -2.76 -2.41
C TYR A 442 33.86 -3.50 -2.49
N ILE A 443 33.48 -4.00 -1.32
CA ILE A 443 32.19 -4.64 -1.12
C ILE A 443 31.19 -3.54 -0.78
N THR A 444 30.08 -3.50 -1.51
CA THR A 444 29.00 -2.57 -1.22
C THR A 444 27.66 -3.28 -1.27
N ALA A 445 26.88 -3.08 -0.21
CA ALA A 445 25.51 -3.54 -0.16
C ALA A 445 24.54 -2.63 -0.95
N ASP A 446 25.03 -1.58 -1.60
CA ASP A 446 24.24 -0.61 -2.34
C ASP A 446 23.86 -1.06 -3.76
N PHE A 447 22.63 -0.74 -4.19
CA PHE A 447 22.20 -0.78 -5.60
C PHE A 447 21.58 0.54 -6.03
N ASP A 448 21.74 0.87 -7.31
CA ASP A 448 21.24 2.12 -7.88
C ASP A 448 19.72 2.07 -7.98
N CYS A 449 19.04 2.81 -7.12
CA CYS A 449 17.58 2.81 -7.05
C CYS A 449 16.90 3.57 -8.21
N ASN A 450 17.66 4.17 -9.13
CA ASN A 450 17.10 4.78 -10.34
C ASN A 450 17.07 3.84 -11.55
N LYS A 451 17.72 2.68 -11.46
CA LYS A 451 17.65 1.67 -12.52
C LYS A 451 16.26 1.04 -12.56
N ALA A 452 15.84 0.68 -13.77
CA ALA A 452 14.64 -0.12 -13.92
C ALA A 452 14.91 -1.56 -13.46
N TYR A 453 14.17 -2.01 -12.46
CA TYR A 453 14.11 -3.39 -11.99
C TYR A 453 12.74 -4.01 -12.33
N THR A 454 12.73 -5.30 -12.65
CA THR A 454 11.52 -6.10 -12.43
C THR A 454 11.36 -6.35 -10.92
N TYR A 455 10.17 -6.75 -10.46
CA TYR A 455 9.97 -7.12 -9.06
C TYR A 455 10.98 -8.17 -8.58
N ASN A 456 11.21 -9.22 -9.38
CA ASN A 456 12.18 -10.27 -9.04
C ASN A 456 13.61 -9.71 -8.95
N MET A 457 14.03 -8.86 -9.89
CA MET A 457 15.36 -8.24 -9.82
C MET A 457 15.51 -7.35 -8.58
N PHE A 458 14.50 -6.56 -8.24
CA PHE A 458 14.49 -5.72 -7.05
C PHE A 458 14.63 -6.55 -5.77
N ILE A 459 13.87 -7.66 -5.69
CA ILE A 459 13.93 -8.58 -4.55
C ILE A 459 15.28 -9.28 -4.44
N GLU A 460 15.84 -9.79 -5.55
CA GLU A 460 17.17 -10.41 -5.52
C GLU A 460 18.25 -9.41 -5.09
N ARG A 461 18.20 -8.17 -5.60
CA ARG A 461 19.13 -7.11 -5.19
C ARG A 461 19.03 -6.81 -3.69
N LEU A 462 17.81 -6.76 -3.14
CA LEU A 462 17.61 -6.61 -1.70
C LEU A 462 18.17 -7.79 -0.89
N LYS A 463 18.03 -9.03 -1.36
CA LYS A 463 18.67 -10.18 -0.70
C LYS A 463 20.19 -10.05 -0.71
N THR A 464 20.79 -9.69 -1.84
CA THR A 464 22.24 -9.43 -1.95
C THR A 464 22.67 -8.33 -0.99
N THR A 465 21.91 -7.22 -0.90
CA THR A 465 22.14 -6.14 0.08
C THR A 465 22.16 -6.67 1.52
N ILE A 466 21.18 -7.50 1.90
CA ILE A 466 21.09 -8.07 3.26
C ILE A 466 22.28 -9.00 3.56
N SER A 467 22.60 -9.92 2.64
CA SER A 467 23.74 -10.83 2.79
C SER A 467 25.06 -10.06 2.90
N THR A 468 25.23 -9.02 2.09
CA THR A 468 26.41 -8.17 2.10
C THR A 468 26.51 -7.37 3.40
N LEU A 469 25.42 -6.79 3.89
CA LEU A 469 25.40 -6.12 5.20
C LEU A 469 25.72 -7.08 6.35
N LYS A 470 25.25 -8.33 6.27
CA LYS A 470 25.57 -9.35 7.26
C LYS A 470 27.07 -9.64 7.29
N TYR A 471 27.68 -9.80 6.12
CA TYR A 471 29.12 -9.98 5.99
C TYR A 471 29.90 -8.78 6.55
N LEU A 472 29.56 -7.56 6.11
CA LEU A 472 30.26 -6.34 6.50
C LEU A 472 30.19 -6.04 8.00
N ASN A 473 29.07 -6.37 8.65
CA ASN A 473 28.84 -6.08 10.07
C ASN A 473 29.18 -7.24 10.99
N ASN A 474 29.51 -8.42 10.45
CA ASN A 474 29.66 -9.67 11.20
C ASN A 474 28.43 -9.97 12.11
N ARG A 475 27.25 -9.52 11.70
CA ARG A 475 25.97 -9.79 12.36
C ARG A 475 24.83 -9.63 11.37
N SER A 476 23.75 -10.36 11.56
CA SER A 476 22.52 -10.12 10.80
C SER A 476 21.96 -8.73 11.08
N ILE A 477 21.36 -8.11 10.06
CA ILE A 477 20.59 -6.88 10.27
C ILE A 477 19.30 -7.21 11.03
N THR A 478 18.88 -6.28 11.89
CA THR A 478 17.63 -6.38 12.63
C THR A 478 16.44 -6.07 11.72
N LYS A 479 15.23 -6.48 12.15
CA LYS A 479 13.98 -6.13 11.45
C LYS A 479 13.79 -4.60 11.34
N GLN A 480 14.20 -3.86 12.38
CA GLN A 480 14.08 -2.40 12.40
C GLN A 480 15.04 -1.76 11.39
N GLU A 481 16.28 -2.25 11.28
CA GLU A 481 17.23 -1.81 10.26
C GLU A 481 16.71 -2.08 8.84
N LEU A 482 16.15 -3.28 8.58
CA LEU A 482 15.55 -3.62 7.30
C LEU A 482 14.40 -2.67 6.94
N THR A 483 13.48 -2.41 7.87
CA THR A 483 12.36 -1.47 7.64
C THR A 483 12.87 -0.07 7.29
N ARG A 484 13.92 0.41 7.97
CA ARG A 484 14.53 1.72 7.69
C ARG A 484 15.17 1.77 6.31
N ILE A 485 15.86 0.72 5.89
CA ILE A 485 16.43 0.59 4.54
C ILE A 485 15.31 0.64 3.49
N LEU A 486 14.25 -0.14 3.68
CA LEU A 486 13.12 -0.16 2.75
C LEU A 486 12.40 1.20 2.69
N ASN A 487 12.23 1.88 3.82
CA ASN A 487 11.71 3.24 3.86
C ASN A 487 12.64 4.23 3.15
N HIS A 488 13.95 4.10 3.31
CA HIS A 488 14.93 4.94 2.61
C HIS A 488 14.84 4.77 1.09
N ILE A 489 14.86 3.52 0.61
CA ILE A 489 14.68 3.21 -0.82
C ILE A 489 13.36 3.81 -1.30
N ARG A 490 12.28 3.59 -0.57
CA ARG A 490 10.97 4.09 -0.98
C ARG A 490 10.93 5.61 -1.05
N ARG A 491 11.49 6.30 -0.06
CA ARG A 491 11.55 7.76 0.01
C ARG A 491 12.34 8.36 -1.13
N ASN A 492 13.45 7.73 -1.49
CA ASN A 492 14.46 8.35 -2.34
C ASN A 492 14.47 7.81 -3.76
N SER A 493 13.79 6.71 -4.08
CA SER A 493 13.74 6.13 -5.42
C SER A 493 12.47 6.47 -6.18
N ASN A 494 12.42 6.10 -7.46
CA ASN A 494 11.18 6.04 -8.23
C ASN A 494 10.45 4.69 -8.07
N ILE A 495 10.96 3.77 -7.24
CA ILE A 495 10.40 2.42 -7.06
C ILE A 495 9.31 2.47 -5.99
N CYS A 496 8.11 2.04 -6.36
CA CYS A 496 6.97 1.92 -5.45
C CYS A 496 6.65 0.45 -5.22
N PHE A 497 6.79 -0.03 -3.99
CA PHE A 497 6.49 -1.40 -3.53
C PHE A 497 5.52 -1.46 -2.31
N SER A 498 5.43 -2.54 -1.53
CA SER A 498 4.85 -2.48 -0.16
C SER A 498 5.97 -2.70 0.85
N VAL A 499 6.28 -1.69 1.67
CA VAL A 499 7.39 -1.80 2.65
C VAL A 499 7.14 -2.99 3.58
N ARG A 500 5.91 -3.15 4.05
CA ARG A 500 5.52 -4.26 4.92
C ARG A 500 5.62 -5.61 4.21
N HIS A 501 5.09 -5.74 3.00
CA HIS A 501 5.18 -6.99 2.22
C HIS A 501 6.63 -7.39 1.98
N THR A 502 7.42 -6.48 1.42
CA THR A 502 8.82 -6.70 1.10
C THR A 502 9.62 -6.99 2.36
N GLY A 503 9.37 -6.27 3.46
CA GLY A 503 9.95 -6.55 4.77
C GLY A 503 9.65 -7.97 5.25
N ARG A 504 8.37 -8.38 5.30
CA ARG A 504 7.98 -9.75 5.69
C ARG A 504 8.63 -10.82 4.80
N PHE A 505 8.69 -10.57 3.49
CA PHE A 505 9.35 -11.47 2.56
C PHE A 505 10.86 -11.59 2.84
N LEU A 506 11.52 -10.49 3.19
CA LEU A 506 12.96 -10.44 3.43
C LEU A 506 13.37 -10.88 4.84
N VAL A 507 12.46 -10.86 5.82
CA VAL A 507 12.74 -11.30 7.20
C VAL A 507 13.30 -12.73 7.25
N LYS A 508 12.81 -13.64 6.40
CA LYS A 508 13.33 -15.02 6.33
C LYS A 508 14.78 -15.12 5.81
N TYR A 509 15.26 -14.07 5.15
CA TYR A 509 16.63 -13.99 4.64
C TYR A 509 17.59 -13.28 5.59
N LEU A 510 17.10 -12.69 6.70
CA LEU A 510 17.96 -12.05 7.70
C LEU A 510 18.99 -13.02 8.29
N ASN A 511 18.63 -14.30 8.40
CA ASN A 511 19.48 -15.35 8.94
C ASN A 511 20.10 -16.24 7.86
N ALA A 512 19.79 -16.01 6.57
CA ALA A 512 20.33 -16.82 5.50
C ALA A 512 21.88 -16.81 5.53
N PRO A 513 22.54 -17.92 5.14
CA PRO A 513 23.99 -17.94 5.01
C PRO A 513 24.44 -16.84 4.05
N VAL A 514 25.63 -16.30 4.30
CA VAL A 514 26.23 -15.32 3.39
C VAL A 514 26.50 -16.03 2.07
N GLN A 515 25.85 -15.58 1.01
CA GLN A 515 26.02 -16.09 -0.36
C GLN A 515 26.29 -14.90 -1.28
N ASP A 516 27.21 -15.09 -2.23
CA ASP A 516 27.53 -14.20 -3.34
C ASP A 516 27.68 -12.72 -2.95
N ILE A 517 28.79 -12.39 -2.28
CA ILE A 517 29.15 -11.00 -2.02
C ILE A 517 29.67 -10.38 -3.33
N GLU A 518 28.97 -9.37 -3.84
CA GLU A 518 29.46 -8.59 -4.98
C GLU A 518 30.64 -7.71 -4.57
N ILE A 519 31.84 -8.10 -4.98
CA ILE A 519 33.02 -7.25 -4.96
C ILE A 519 32.92 -6.31 -6.17
N LYS A 520 32.91 -5.00 -5.93
CA LYS A 520 32.94 -3.98 -6.99
C LYS A 520 34.34 -3.37 -7.02
N SER A 521 34.97 -3.36 -8.18
CA SER A 521 36.21 -2.62 -8.39
C SER A 521 35.89 -1.15 -8.68
N CYS A 522 36.41 -0.23 -7.88
CA CYS A 522 36.47 1.19 -8.27
C CYS A 522 37.81 1.42 -8.97
N ASP A 523 37.75 1.55 -10.29
CA ASP A 523 38.92 1.76 -11.13
C ASP A 523 38.98 3.22 -11.59
N PHE A 524 40.15 3.85 -11.46
CA PHE A 524 40.41 5.19 -12.00
C PHE A 524 40.14 5.21 -13.51
N ALA A 525 40.44 4.10 -14.20
CA ALA A 525 40.21 3.91 -15.62
C ALA A 525 38.72 3.99 -16.04
N LEU A 526 37.77 3.61 -15.18
CA LEU A 526 36.33 3.67 -15.49
C LEU A 526 35.78 5.12 -15.51
N THR A 527 36.47 6.03 -14.84
CA THR A 527 36.13 7.47 -14.83
C THR A 527 36.82 8.19 -16.01
N GLU A 528 38.03 7.76 -16.38
CA GLU A 528 38.71 8.14 -17.63
C GLU A 528 37.97 7.66 -18.90
N LEU A 529 37.31 6.50 -18.85
CA LEU A 529 36.61 5.90 -20.00
C LEU A 529 35.20 6.47 -20.25
N LYS A 530 34.73 7.48 -19.51
CA LYS A 530 33.65 8.35 -19.99
C LYS A 530 34.33 9.43 -20.83
N PRO A 531 34.49 9.23 -22.15
CA PRO A 531 35.38 10.05 -22.91
C PRO A 531 34.61 11.32 -23.25
N PHE A 532 34.90 12.42 -22.57
CA PHE A 532 34.86 13.70 -23.25
C PHE A 532 36.25 13.86 -23.86
N LYS A 533 36.41 13.42 -25.12
CA LYS A 533 37.69 13.46 -25.85
C LYS A 533 38.18 14.88 -26.09
N THR A 534 37.32 15.89 -25.88
CA THR A 534 37.61 17.31 -26.10
C THR A 534 36.74 18.20 -25.19
N LYS A 535 37.21 19.42 -24.87
CA LYS A 535 36.44 20.44 -24.14
C LYS A 535 35.09 20.72 -24.82
N ILE A 536 35.03 20.62 -26.15
CA ILE A 536 33.81 20.78 -26.95
C ILE A 536 32.76 19.69 -26.67
N GLU A 537 33.15 18.43 -26.40
CA GLU A 537 32.19 17.36 -26.10
C GLU A 537 31.53 17.54 -24.73
N PHE A 538 32.30 18.01 -23.73
CA PHE A 538 31.76 18.42 -22.43
C PHE A 538 30.81 19.62 -22.58
N LEU A 539 31.23 20.65 -23.33
CA LEU A 539 30.40 21.83 -23.59
C LEU A 539 29.14 21.49 -24.38
N ASN A 540 29.18 20.51 -25.29
CA ASN A 540 28.02 20.03 -26.03
C ASN A 540 27.02 19.30 -25.13
N ALA A 541 27.48 18.43 -24.23
CA ALA A 541 26.61 17.78 -23.25
C ALA A 541 26.01 18.79 -22.25
N TYR A 542 26.81 19.78 -21.82
CA TYR A 542 26.38 20.89 -20.97
C TYR A 542 25.35 21.79 -21.67
N ASN A 543 25.54 22.09 -22.96
CA ASN A 543 24.62 22.87 -23.77
C ASN A 543 23.32 22.11 -24.08
N GLU A 544 23.39 20.80 -24.31
CA GLU A 544 22.18 19.98 -24.50
C GLU A 544 21.37 19.88 -23.18
N ALA A 545 22.03 19.78 -22.03
CA ALA A 545 21.37 19.86 -20.72
C ALA A 545 20.72 21.24 -20.48
N LYS A 546 21.41 22.34 -20.78
CA LYS A 546 20.85 23.71 -20.71
C LYS A 546 19.67 23.90 -21.66
N LYS A 547 19.76 23.36 -22.88
CA LYS A 547 18.69 23.37 -23.87
C LYS A 547 17.46 22.61 -23.39
N GLN A 548 17.62 21.44 -22.77
CA GLN A 548 16.52 20.70 -22.17
C GLN A 548 15.90 21.43 -20.97
N ILE A 549 16.71 22.10 -20.14
CA ILE A 549 16.22 22.97 -19.06
C ILE A 549 15.40 24.13 -19.61
N ASN A 550 15.89 24.80 -20.65
CA ASN A 550 15.18 25.89 -21.33
C ASN A 550 13.89 25.37 -22.02
N GLN A 551 13.92 24.19 -22.66
CA GLN A 551 12.73 23.55 -23.25
C GLN A 551 11.68 23.22 -22.19
N ASN A 552 12.08 22.65 -21.05
CA ASN A 552 11.16 22.32 -19.96
C ASN A 552 10.60 23.58 -19.28
N ARG A 553 11.42 24.62 -19.11
CA ARG A 553 10.94 25.94 -18.62
C ARG A 553 9.99 26.61 -19.61
N ASN A 554 10.26 26.52 -20.91
CA ASN A 554 9.40 27.06 -21.96
C ASN A 554 8.09 26.28 -22.06
N LEU A 555 8.12 24.94 -21.90
CA LEU A 555 6.93 24.10 -21.82
C LEU A 555 6.10 24.42 -20.56
N TYR A 556 6.75 24.65 -19.43
CA TYR A 556 6.09 25.04 -18.18
C TYR A 556 5.43 26.41 -18.31
N LYS A 557 6.16 27.43 -18.79
CA LYS A 557 5.61 28.77 -19.04
C LYS A 557 4.53 28.76 -20.11
N LEU A 558 4.63 27.91 -21.13
CA LEU A 558 3.58 27.72 -22.14
C LEU A 558 2.34 27.08 -21.52
N ALA A 559 2.50 26.07 -20.66
CA ALA A 559 1.40 25.45 -19.94
C ALA A 559 0.73 26.44 -18.99
N GLU A 560 1.52 27.28 -18.29
CA GLU A 560 1.03 28.36 -17.44
C GLU A 560 0.30 29.44 -18.25
N LEU A 561 0.85 29.88 -19.39
CA LEU A 561 0.19 30.82 -20.30
C LEU A 561 -1.11 30.26 -20.89
N LEU A 562 -1.14 28.98 -21.28
CA LEU A 562 -2.33 28.29 -21.75
C LEU A 562 -3.37 28.19 -20.63
N HIS A 563 -2.93 27.88 -19.41
CA HIS A 563 -3.79 27.82 -18.24
C HIS A 563 -4.35 29.21 -17.90
N THR A 564 -3.53 30.24 -17.76
CA THR A 564 -3.95 31.63 -17.53
C THR A 564 -4.87 32.14 -18.64
N SER A 565 -4.60 31.82 -19.91
CA SER A 565 -5.45 32.23 -21.04
C SER A 565 -6.76 31.45 -21.09
N TYR A 566 -6.78 30.19 -20.65
CA TYR A 566 -7.99 29.38 -20.47
C TYR A 566 -8.84 29.91 -19.31
N THR A 567 -8.23 30.14 -18.14
CA THR A 567 -8.88 30.69 -16.94
C THR A 567 -9.43 32.09 -17.19
N ASN A 568 -8.73 32.92 -17.98
CA ASN A 568 -9.20 34.23 -18.39
C ASN A 568 -10.17 34.19 -19.60
N LYS A 569 -10.67 33.01 -20.00
CA LYS A 569 -11.56 32.77 -21.14
C LYS A 569 -11.05 33.28 -22.50
N ARG A 570 -9.78 33.68 -22.62
CA ARG A 570 -9.16 34.14 -23.89
C ARG A 570 -8.99 33.02 -24.92
N LEU A 571 -9.01 31.77 -24.48
CA LEU A 571 -9.00 30.56 -25.30
C LEU A 571 -10.33 29.80 -25.26
N SER A 572 -11.42 30.43 -24.83
CA SER A 572 -12.76 29.80 -24.74
C SER A 572 -13.26 29.21 -26.07
N TRP A 573 -12.80 29.74 -27.20
CA TRP A 573 -13.09 29.22 -28.55
C TRP A 573 -12.43 27.87 -28.87
N LEU A 574 -11.41 27.44 -28.11
CA LEU A 574 -10.85 26.08 -28.20
C LEU A 574 -11.74 25.02 -27.52
N VAL A 575 -12.68 25.45 -26.67
CA VAL A 575 -13.61 24.58 -25.91
C VAL A 575 -14.91 24.34 -26.69
N CYS A 576 -15.12 24.99 -27.84
CA CYS A 576 -16.27 24.70 -28.68
C CYS A 576 -16.21 23.25 -29.19
N GLU A 577 -17.13 22.40 -28.72
CA GLU A 577 -17.39 21.08 -29.30
C GLU A 577 -17.78 21.26 -30.78
N PHE A 578 -16.82 21.10 -31.69
CA PHE A 578 -17.07 21.17 -33.12
C PHE A 578 -17.67 19.85 -33.61
N ILE A 579 -18.99 19.73 -33.45
CA ILE A 579 -19.79 18.71 -34.15
C ILE A 579 -19.86 19.14 -35.63
N GLY A 580 -19.07 18.50 -36.51
CA GLY A 580 -19.20 18.71 -37.95
C GLY A 580 -18.12 18.04 -38.81
N LYS A 581 -18.53 17.08 -39.66
CA LYS A 581 -17.73 16.26 -40.58
C LYS A 581 -17.12 17.02 -41.79
N HIS A 582 -16.35 18.10 -41.61
CA HIS A 582 -15.69 18.76 -42.77
C HIS A 582 -14.17 18.99 -42.62
N GLU A 583 -13.43 18.71 -43.70
CA GLU A 583 -11.97 18.87 -43.84
C GLU A 583 -11.44 20.30 -43.59
N THR A 584 -12.31 21.31 -43.53
CA THR A 584 -11.94 22.72 -43.39
C THR A 584 -11.77 23.16 -41.93
N THR A 585 -12.52 22.61 -40.97
CA THR A 585 -12.37 22.88 -39.52
C THR A 585 -11.08 22.27 -38.97
N ASN A 586 -10.62 21.16 -39.56
CA ASN A 586 -9.34 20.52 -39.26
C ASN A 586 -8.11 21.34 -39.70
N LYS A 587 -8.27 22.41 -40.51
CA LYS A 587 -7.14 23.24 -40.97
C LYS A 587 -6.60 24.17 -39.89
N LEU A 588 -7.45 24.77 -39.06
CA LEU A 588 -7.01 25.68 -37.98
C LEU A 588 -6.28 24.89 -36.88
N GLU A 589 -6.83 23.73 -36.50
CA GLU A 589 -6.19 22.80 -35.57
C GLU A 589 -4.81 22.35 -36.08
N ARG A 590 -4.70 21.93 -37.35
CA ARG A 590 -3.40 21.56 -37.95
C ARG A 590 -2.43 22.73 -38.03
N LEU A 591 -2.90 23.96 -38.23
CA LEU A 591 -2.08 25.17 -38.24
C LEU A 591 -1.56 25.49 -36.84
N LEU A 592 -2.44 25.43 -35.83
CA LEU A 592 -2.09 25.63 -34.43
C LEU A 592 -1.14 24.55 -33.94
N LEU A 593 -1.45 23.27 -34.15
CA LEU A 593 -0.55 22.16 -33.83
C LEU A 593 0.76 22.23 -34.60
N GLY A 594 0.74 22.62 -35.88
CA GLY A 594 1.94 22.80 -36.68
C GLY A 594 2.84 23.92 -36.14
N ARG A 595 2.25 25.03 -35.71
CA ARG A 595 2.98 26.16 -35.11
C ARG A 595 3.45 25.84 -33.69
N LEU A 596 2.65 25.12 -32.89
CA LEU A 596 3.02 24.63 -31.56
C LEU A 596 4.21 23.67 -31.65
N ASN A 597 4.17 22.75 -32.62
CA ASN A 597 5.24 21.78 -32.84
C ASN A 597 6.52 22.49 -33.32
N TYR A 598 6.41 23.52 -34.16
CA TYR A 598 7.55 24.39 -34.51
C TYR A 598 8.13 25.10 -33.28
N LEU A 599 7.28 25.65 -32.41
CA LEU A 599 7.73 26.34 -31.19
C LEU A 599 8.40 25.39 -30.18
N ILE A 600 7.87 24.17 -30.03
CA ILE A 600 8.39 23.17 -29.09
C ILE A 600 9.69 22.54 -29.61
N THR A 601 9.76 22.24 -30.91
CA THR A 601 10.85 21.44 -31.48
C THR A 601 11.87 22.26 -32.26
N GLY A 602 11.54 23.50 -32.63
CA GLY A 602 12.31 24.32 -33.57
C GLY A 602 12.10 23.96 -35.05
N TYR A 603 11.33 22.90 -35.36
CA TYR A 603 11.20 22.36 -36.72
C TYR A 603 9.79 22.51 -37.29
N SER A 604 9.72 23.11 -38.49
CA SER A 604 8.50 23.19 -39.28
C SER A 604 8.32 21.83 -39.94
N ARG A 605 7.37 21.02 -39.48
CA ARG A 605 7.03 19.77 -40.17
C ARG A 605 6.52 20.11 -41.56
N LYS A 606 7.34 19.87 -42.59
CA LYS A 606 6.87 19.91 -43.99
C LYS A 606 5.70 18.93 -44.12
N PRO A 607 4.57 19.33 -44.73
CA PRO A 607 3.48 18.40 -44.99
C PRO A 607 4.04 17.24 -45.80
N ARG A 608 3.77 16.00 -45.36
CA ARG A 608 4.18 14.79 -46.09
C ARG A 608 3.64 14.91 -47.52
N GLN A 609 4.52 14.97 -48.51
CA GLN A 609 4.14 14.72 -49.90
C GLN A 609 3.49 13.33 -49.94
N LYS A 610 2.26 13.27 -50.44
CA LYS A 610 1.59 12.00 -50.73
C LYS A 610 2.31 11.36 -51.92
N ASN A 611 3.43 10.70 -51.68
CA ASN A 611 4.03 9.84 -52.69
C ASN A 611 3.36 8.46 -52.60
N LYS A 612 2.61 8.14 -53.66
CA LYS A 612 2.24 6.76 -54.02
C LYS A 612 3.53 5.95 -54.12
N LEU A 613 3.51 4.77 -53.50
CA LEU A 613 4.39 3.60 -53.69
C LEU A 613 5.71 3.45 -52.91
N SER A 614 5.69 2.32 -52.17
CA SER A 614 6.76 1.40 -51.80
C SER A 614 7.70 1.74 -50.63
N CYS A 615 7.37 1.13 -49.48
CA CYS A 615 8.21 1.06 -48.29
C CYS A 615 9.26 -0.05 -48.51
N THR A 616 10.39 0.28 -49.13
CA THR A 616 11.47 -0.67 -49.46
C THR A 616 12.31 -1.15 -48.26
N LEU A 617 12.10 -0.61 -47.05
CA LEU A 617 12.72 -1.16 -45.83
C LEU A 617 11.95 -2.33 -45.22
N PHE A 618 10.65 -2.47 -45.50
CA PHE A 618 9.83 -3.54 -44.91
C PHE A 618 10.02 -4.90 -45.61
N ASN A 619 10.48 -4.90 -46.87
CA ASN A 619 10.75 -6.13 -47.64
C ASN A 619 12.16 -6.70 -47.46
N ARG A 620 13.11 -5.95 -46.88
CA ARG A 620 14.50 -6.43 -46.69
C ARG A 620 14.75 -7.18 -45.38
N VAL A 621 13.89 -7.03 -44.38
CA VAL A 621 14.03 -7.72 -43.08
C VAL A 621 13.27 -9.05 -43.04
N LEU A 622 12.36 -9.30 -44.00
CA LEU A 622 11.55 -10.52 -44.05
C LEU A 622 12.08 -11.62 -44.98
N TYR A 623 13.26 -11.46 -45.59
CA TYR A 623 13.77 -12.43 -46.58
C TYR A 623 15.21 -12.93 -46.40
N LYS A 624 15.86 -12.67 -45.27
CA LYS A 624 17.07 -13.42 -44.90
C LYS A 624 16.94 -13.93 -43.47
N GLU A 625 16.90 -15.25 -43.39
CA GLU A 625 16.86 -16.11 -42.19
C GLU A 625 15.47 -16.42 -41.61
N GLY A 626 14.87 -17.50 -42.15
CA GLY A 626 14.25 -18.52 -41.30
C GLY A 626 12.78 -18.37 -40.90
N ALA A 627 11.89 -17.97 -41.81
CA ALA A 627 10.43 -18.13 -41.63
C ALA A 627 9.87 -19.31 -42.44
N SER A 628 10.44 -20.50 -42.25
CA SER A 628 9.87 -21.77 -42.72
C SER A 628 9.57 -22.68 -41.54
N LYS A 629 8.78 -22.22 -40.56
CA LYS A 629 8.14 -23.08 -39.53
C LYS A 629 7.14 -22.35 -38.60
N LEU A 630 6.32 -21.44 -39.11
CA LEU A 630 5.19 -20.89 -38.33
C LEU A 630 3.89 -21.06 -39.11
N SER A 631 2.89 -21.65 -38.44
CA SER A 631 1.59 -21.95 -39.03
C SER A 631 0.78 -20.66 -39.27
N LYS A 632 -0.13 -20.68 -40.27
CA LYS A 632 -1.03 -19.54 -40.56
C LYS A 632 -1.84 -19.06 -39.35
N LYS A 633 -2.01 -19.90 -38.32
CA LYS A 633 -2.72 -19.58 -37.08
C LYS A 633 -1.89 -18.67 -36.15
N GLU A 634 -0.57 -18.79 -36.16
CA GLU A 634 0.36 -17.98 -35.34
C GLU A 634 0.59 -16.58 -35.93
N CYS A 635 0.62 -16.46 -37.26
CA CYS A 635 0.66 -15.17 -37.96
C CYS A 635 -0.61 -14.31 -37.71
N LYS A 636 -1.77 -14.95 -37.53
CA LYS A 636 -3.04 -14.26 -37.22
C LYS A 636 -3.07 -13.74 -35.78
N GLN A 637 -2.48 -14.48 -34.82
CA GLN A 637 -2.36 -14.05 -33.42
C GLN A 637 -1.37 -12.88 -33.22
N LEU A 638 -0.32 -12.78 -34.04
CA LEU A 638 0.63 -11.66 -34.02
C LEU A 638 0.03 -10.37 -34.63
N LYS A 639 -0.75 -10.47 -35.70
CA LYS A 639 -1.48 -9.32 -36.27
C LYS A 639 -2.53 -8.76 -35.30
N ASP A 640 -3.24 -9.62 -34.57
CA ASP A 640 -4.24 -9.20 -33.58
C ASP A 640 -3.64 -8.62 -32.29
N ARG A 641 -2.35 -8.88 -32.01
CA ARG A 641 -1.61 -8.27 -30.90
C ARG A 641 -1.08 -6.88 -31.21
N VAL A 642 -0.68 -6.61 -32.46
CA VAL A 642 -0.17 -5.29 -32.88
C VAL A 642 -1.30 -4.25 -33.04
N VAL A 643 -2.51 -4.69 -33.39
CA VAL A 643 -3.69 -3.80 -33.49
C VAL A 643 -4.23 -3.39 -32.11
N ARG A 644 -4.03 -4.20 -31.05
CA ARG A 644 -4.53 -3.88 -29.70
C ARG A 644 -3.64 -2.95 -28.87
N VAL A 645 -2.36 -2.78 -29.22
CA VAL A 645 -1.45 -1.87 -28.52
C VAL A 645 -1.61 -0.40 -28.97
N LYS A 646 -2.21 -0.15 -30.15
CA LYS A 646 -2.52 1.20 -30.65
C LYS A 646 -3.92 1.73 -30.30
N PHE A 647 -4.80 0.90 -29.75
CA PHE A 647 -6.14 1.32 -29.32
C PHE A 647 -6.17 1.83 -27.87
N TRP A 648 -5.27 1.33 -27.01
CA TRP A 648 -5.23 1.70 -25.57
C TRP A 648 -4.37 2.91 -25.22
N THR A 649 -3.44 3.33 -26.08
CA THR A 649 -2.63 4.55 -25.88
C THR A 649 -3.33 5.83 -26.34
N HIS A 650 -4.51 5.73 -26.98
CA HIS A 650 -5.29 6.88 -27.45
C HIS A 650 -6.56 7.16 -26.62
N LEU A 651 -6.83 6.38 -25.56
CA LEU A 651 -8.09 6.48 -24.79
C LEU A 651 -7.93 6.74 -23.28
N LEU A 652 -6.73 6.98 -22.75
CA LEU A 652 -6.50 7.09 -21.28
C LEU A 652 -5.80 8.38 -20.79
N SER A 653 -5.81 9.47 -21.56
CA SER A 653 -5.41 10.80 -21.06
C SER A 653 -6.43 11.91 -21.28
N VAL A 654 -7.69 11.54 -21.59
CA VAL A 654 -8.82 12.48 -21.60
C VAL A 654 -10.02 11.79 -20.98
N ARG A 655 -10.36 12.13 -19.73
CA ARG A 655 -11.74 12.06 -19.24
C ARG A 655 -12.01 13.29 -18.38
N PHE A 656 -12.71 14.23 -19.00
CA PHE A 656 -13.56 15.20 -18.34
C PHE A 656 -14.82 14.47 -17.87
N GLU A 657 -15.30 14.76 -16.66
CA GLU A 657 -16.72 14.62 -16.33
C GLU A 657 -17.35 16.01 -16.37
N LEU A 658 -18.40 16.09 -17.20
CA LEU A 658 -19.32 17.21 -17.37
C LEU A 658 -20.24 17.29 -16.15
N GLU A 659 -20.62 18.51 -15.74
CA GLU A 659 -22.05 18.84 -15.61
C GLU A 659 -22.30 20.36 -15.48
N ILE A 660 -23.32 20.79 -16.23
CA ILE A 660 -24.08 22.05 -16.25
C ILE A 660 -23.42 23.28 -16.94
N VAL A 661 -23.74 23.38 -18.24
CA VAL A 661 -23.81 24.60 -19.04
C VAL A 661 -25.19 25.25 -18.83
N PRO A 662 -25.31 26.55 -18.54
CA PRO A 662 -26.51 27.30 -18.84
C PRO A 662 -26.47 27.76 -20.31
N GLU A 663 -27.61 27.59 -20.98
CA GLU A 663 -27.88 27.87 -22.40
C GLU A 663 -27.18 29.11 -22.97
N ILE A 664 -26.40 28.91 -24.03
CA ILE A 664 -26.05 29.96 -25.00
C ILE A 664 -26.81 29.65 -26.27
N LYS A 665 -27.75 30.52 -26.64
CA LYS A 665 -28.51 30.40 -27.90
C LYS A 665 -27.56 30.36 -29.10
N PRO A 666 -27.76 29.46 -30.07
CA PRO A 666 -26.99 29.44 -31.29
C PRO A 666 -27.54 30.52 -32.23
N ASN A 667 -26.81 31.61 -32.45
CA ASN A 667 -26.94 32.40 -33.69
C ASN A 667 -25.83 33.45 -33.84
N LYS A 668 -24.74 33.05 -34.50
CA LYS A 668 -24.07 33.81 -35.56
C LYS A 668 -23.01 32.92 -36.18
N GLN A 669 -23.19 32.52 -37.44
CA GLN A 669 -22.12 31.94 -38.23
C GLN A 669 -21.00 32.99 -38.31
N ILE A 670 -19.85 32.70 -37.69
CA ILE A 670 -18.65 33.53 -37.84
C ILE A 670 -18.26 33.49 -39.32
N GLY A 671 -18.33 34.64 -39.97
CA GLY A 671 -18.07 34.76 -41.40
C GLY A 671 -16.62 34.40 -41.72
N LYS A 672 -16.37 33.90 -42.94
CA LYS A 672 -15.02 33.59 -43.45
C LYS A 672 -14.06 34.80 -43.36
N GLN A 673 -14.61 36.01 -43.33
CA GLN A 673 -13.88 37.27 -43.13
C GLN A 673 -13.50 37.51 -41.66
N GLU A 674 -14.38 37.27 -40.68
CA GLU A 674 -14.05 37.35 -39.24
C GLU A 674 -13.01 36.30 -38.84
N LEU A 675 -13.09 35.10 -39.43
CA LEU A 675 -12.09 34.05 -39.25
C LEU A 675 -10.72 34.43 -39.86
N ASN A 676 -10.70 35.21 -40.95
CA ASN A 676 -9.46 35.73 -41.53
C ASN A 676 -8.90 36.95 -40.78
N TRP A 677 -9.78 37.75 -40.17
CA TRP A 677 -9.41 38.87 -39.30
C TRP A 677 -8.77 38.39 -37.99
N LEU A 678 -9.38 37.38 -37.33
CA LEU A 678 -8.82 36.70 -36.14
C LEU A 678 -7.47 36.03 -36.41
N LYS A 679 -7.29 35.46 -37.62
CA LYS A 679 -6.04 34.82 -38.05
C LYS A 679 -4.85 35.78 -38.25
N LYS A 680 -5.10 37.06 -38.56
CA LYS A 680 -4.05 37.94 -39.11
C LYS A 680 -3.60 39.06 -38.17
N GLN A 681 -4.41 39.53 -37.22
CA GLN A 681 -4.05 40.71 -36.41
C GLN A 681 -3.93 40.46 -34.91
N VAL A 682 -4.85 39.68 -34.30
CA VAL A 682 -4.88 39.53 -32.83
C VAL A 682 -3.85 38.51 -32.35
N GLY A 683 -3.78 37.34 -33.00
CA GLY A 683 -2.80 36.31 -32.64
C GLY A 683 -1.36 36.74 -32.93
N GLU A 684 -1.11 37.47 -34.02
CA GLU A 684 0.24 37.87 -34.41
C GLU A 684 0.77 39.03 -33.55
N LYS A 685 -0.07 40.01 -33.20
CA LYS A 685 0.32 41.09 -32.25
C LYS A 685 0.55 40.56 -30.85
N GLU A 686 -0.30 39.66 -30.36
CA GLU A 686 -0.17 39.16 -28.98
C GLU A 686 1.01 38.19 -28.84
N ILE A 687 1.30 37.36 -29.86
CA ILE A 687 2.49 36.50 -29.86
C ILE A 687 3.79 37.32 -30.04
N LYS A 688 3.77 38.40 -30.82
CA LYS A 688 4.93 39.32 -30.93
C LYS A 688 5.13 40.14 -29.65
N ARG A 689 4.05 40.54 -28.98
CA ARG A 689 4.10 41.19 -27.64
C ARG A 689 4.61 40.24 -26.56
N LEU A 690 4.29 38.94 -26.66
CA LEU A 690 4.79 37.88 -25.77
C LEU A 690 6.24 37.45 -26.07
N HIS A 691 6.80 37.84 -27.23
CA HIS A 691 8.23 37.70 -27.56
C HIS A 691 9.05 38.89 -27.03
N LEU A 692 8.92 39.20 -25.75
CA LEU A 692 10.01 39.87 -25.04
C LEU A 692 11.05 38.81 -24.70
N VAL A 693 12.21 38.94 -25.34
CA VAL A 693 13.44 38.17 -25.08
C VAL A 693 13.59 37.96 -23.58
N ASN A 694 13.54 36.70 -23.12
CA ASN A 694 13.76 36.35 -21.72
C ASN A 694 15.20 36.79 -21.36
N LYS A 695 15.34 37.71 -20.40
CA LYS A 695 16.65 38.05 -19.81
C LYS A 695 17.26 36.88 -19.02
N ASP A 696 16.44 35.88 -18.64
CA ASP A 696 16.82 34.72 -17.81
C ASP A 696 17.02 33.42 -18.60
N GLU A 697 17.10 33.48 -19.93
CA GLU A 697 17.47 32.30 -20.71
C GLU A 697 18.87 31.87 -20.31
N VAL A 698 19.03 30.61 -19.88
CA VAL A 698 20.37 30.09 -19.58
C VAL A 698 21.10 30.04 -20.91
N LYS A 699 21.93 31.05 -21.17
CA LYS A 699 22.59 31.20 -22.46
C LYS A 699 23.40 29.94 -22.75
N PRO A 700 23.17 29.29 -23.90
CA PRO A 700 24.07 28.25 -24.38
C PRO A 700 25.46 28.85 -24.44
N TYR A 701 26.46 28.08 -24.02
CA TYR A 701 27.84 28.48 -24.22
C TYR A 701 28.14 28.36 -25.71
N THR A 702 28.34 29.48 -26.39
CA THR A 702 28.75 29.48 -27.81
C THR A 702 30.24 29.15 -27.86
N PRO A 703 30.65 28.01 -28.44
CA PRO A 703 32.06 27.67 -28.53
C PRO A 703 32.82 28.73 -29.32
N ASN A 704 33.98 29.17 -28.82
CA ASN A 704 34.91 30.02 -29.55
C ASN A 704 36.14 29.21 -30.00
N VAL A 705 37.01 29.82 -30.80
CA VAL A 705 38.21 29.15 -31.36
C VAL A 705 39.13 28.59 -30.24
N ASN A 706 39.18 29.23 -29.07
CA ASN A 706 39.97 28.76 -27.92
C ASN A 706 39.31 27.57 -27.18
N ASP A 707 38.07 27.19 -27.53
CA ASP A 707 37.44 25.96 -27.04
C ASP A 707 37.78 24.73 -27.90
N PHE A 708 38.38 24.97 -29.08
CA PHE A 708 38.95 23.95 -29.96
C PHE A 708 40.48 23.85 -29.83
N CYS A 709 41.14 24.93 -29.43
CA CYS A 709 42.57 24.93 -29.09
C CYS A 709 42.75 24.55 -27.62
N THR A 710 42.87 23.25 -27.34
CA THR A 710 43.44 22.82 -26.05
C THR A 710 44.86 23.34 -25.96
N ASP A 711 45.18 24.10 -24.92
CA ASP A 711 46.56 24.30 -24.49
C ASP A 711 47.14 22.92 -24.15
N MET A 712 47.86 22.36 -25.12
CA MET A 712 48.43 21.03 -25.01
C MET A 712 49.69 21.04 -24.14
N SER A 713 50.18 22.17 -23.63
CA SER A 713 51.36 22.22 -22.75
C SER A 713 51.19 21.32 -21.52
N ASN A 714 49.95 21.13 -21.07
CA ASN A 714 49.59 20.24 -19.96
C ASN A 714 49.01 18.88 -20.40
N SER A 715 49.22 18.49 -21.66
CA SER A 715 48.88 17.14 -22.15
C SER A 715 49.67 16.10 -21.36
N ILE A 716 49.05 14.97 -21.03
CA ILE A 716 49.77 13.85 -20.38
C ILE A 716 50.96 13.37 -21.23
N PHE A 717 50.90 13.54 -22.55
CA PHE A 717 52.01 13.24 -23.47
C PHE A 717 53.17 14.25 -23.39
N ASN A 718 52.94 15.44 -22.83
CA ASN A 718 53.99 16.44 -22.55
C ASN A 718 54.49 16.39 -21.10
N GLN A 719 53.91 15.52 -20.27
CA GLN A 719 54.23 15.37 -18.84
C GLN A 719 55.02 14.09 -18.51
N ILE A 720 55.28 13.27 -19.51
CA ILE A 720 56.02 12.01 -19.41
C ILE A 720 57.06 11.97 -20.52
N ASP A 721 58.21 11.37 -20.25
CA ASP A 721 59.26 11.22 -21.26
C ASP A 721 59.04 10.00 -22.17
N ASP A 722 59.88 9.89 -23.20
CA ASP A 722 59.83 8.81 -24.18
C ASP A 722 59.96 7.41 -23.51
N GLU A 723 60.70 7.33 -22.41
CA GLU A 723 60.96 6.08 -21.69
C GLU A 723 59.72 5.64 -20.90
N GLU A 724 59.11 6.56 -20.15
CA GLU A 724 57.83 6.35 -19.46
C GLU A 724 56.69 6.03 -20.43
N ALA A 725 56.67 6.66 -21.59
CA ALA A 725 55.67 6.38 -22.63
C ALA A 725 55.87 4.99 -23.26
N TYR A 726 57.11 4.55 -23.46
CA TYR A 726 57.43 3.22 -23.97
C TYR A 726 57.01 2.10 -22.99
N TYR A 727 57.30 2.25 -21.70
CA TYR A 727 56.94 1.26 -20.68
C TYR A 727 55.43 1.16 -20.40
N LYS A 728 54.62 2.14 -20.85
CA LYS A 728 53.14 2.10 -20.77
C LYS A 728 52.48 1.23 -21.84
N GLY A 729 53.27 0.66 -22.75
CA GLY A 729 52.83 -0.37 -23.71
C GLY A 729 52.73 0.14 -25.16
N GLU A 730 52.84 -0.79 -26.11
CA GLU A 730 53.02 -0.52 -27.55
C GLU A 730 51.94 0.38 -28.15
N GLN A 731 50.67 0.18 -27.77
CA GLN A 731 49.57 0.98 -28.28
C GLN A 731 49.57 2.42 -27.72
N PHE A 732 50.04 2.61 -26.49
CA PHE A 732 50.22 3.93 -25.90
C PHE A 732 51.39 4.66 -26.54
N TRP A 733 52.50 3.94 -26.77
CA TRP A 733 53.67 4.46 -27.47
C TRP A 733 53.36 4.92 -28.89
N TYR A 734 52.55 4.16 -29.63
CA TYR A 734 52.13 4.54 -30.98
C TYR A 734 51.34 5.86 -31.01
N GLU A 735 50.38 6.05 -30.10
CA GLU A 735 49.61 7.31 -30.03
C GLU A 735 50.45 8.47 -29.45
N TYR A 736 51.39 8.20 -28.53
CA TYR A 736 52.36 9.18 -28.02
C TYR A 736 53.25 9.72 -29.16
N LYS A 737 53.81 8.85 -30.00
CA LYS A 737 54.58 9.27 -31.18
C LYS A 737 53.74 10.07 -32.16
N ARG A 738 52.54 9.58 -32.48
CA ARG A 738 51.61 10.25 -33.39
C ARG A 738 51.20 11.64 -32.89
N PHE A 739 51.12 11.82 -31.58
CA PHE A 739 50.82 13.11 -30.94
C PHE A 739 51.97 14.12 -31.13
N HIS A 740 53.22 13.72 -30.89
CA HIS A 740 54.39 14.60 -31.03
C HIS A 740 54.84 14.80 -32.49
N GLU A 741 54.61 13.84 -33.38
CA GLU A 741 54.87 13.98 -34.82
C GLU A 741 53.95 15.04 -35.45
N LYS A 742 52.68 15.10 -35.03
CA LYS A 742 51.73 16.11 -35.51
C LYS A 742 52.09 17.53 -35.08
N GLN A 743 52.73 17.70 -33.93
CA GLN A 743 53.22 19.02 -33.49
C GLN A 743 54.46 19.51 -34.24
N LYS A 744 55.23 18.62 -34.88
CA LYS A 744 56.36 19.03 -35.74
C LYS A 744 55.94 19.48 -37.15
N THR A 745 54.74 19.08 -37.58
CA THR A 745 54.18 19.40 -38.90
C THR A 745 53.11 20.51 -38.89
N ALA A 746 52.74 20.98 -37.71
CA ALA A 746 51.83 22.11 -37.47
C ALA A 746 52.64 23.32 -37.00
#